data_AF-A0AAV9Q2U3-F1
#
_entry.id   AF-A0AAV9Q2U3-F1
#
_cell.length_a   1.000
_cell.length_b   1.000
_cell.length_c   1.000
_cell.angle_alpha   90.00
_cell.angle_beta   90.00
_cell.angle_gamma   90.00
#
_symmetry.space_group_name_H-M   'P 1'
#
loop_
_entity.id
_entity.type
_entity.pdbx_description
1 polymer ?
#
loop_
_entity_poly.entity_id
_entity_poly.type
_entity_poly.pdbx_seq_one_letter_code
_entity_poly.pdbx_strand_id
1 'polypeptide(L)'
;MSLLTFKKHQCCDPHHRLLVSNFSISGAMAPEPKWLHNYATDRHDWHNTTSRGRTLFFRRLGIVESLFDVDGSDFEGRADLTIHLHVEIRTCSTLQVLRERILQAWSILRQEHVLLSTSVAEAHEVVPEDPSYDAHERLFVFEPNRDADDMLAEARKHTIFLDDHYPEINADDFFIHALNSSRGLNASTALSRLYVMPMEMDTHGLCQLHLVLIAAHQISDGLSFQRWMANFVDHLNQTPEQLRRSANDLCGTSPAKRLPPAQESLYPPIKGNKARQRWSWLLSRILRHTRRPPPASFQNPLRRRDPLPSARATDPRFSKVLDYTHTPPLNTFPIRAVLGPESTKKLARICRQANISVGSGCFALVAMVMMLFEERRNPHVPSHERLPFVGSFPINPRPFLTASPTTGKEDSLILAFSDGITLPYLPSDLDFEGRLRLLGKQAARQLRQYQKRLRSLEEEVHLGSKSPTQLFPLLYLSTLERLESRTKAERKRGWDVQGEYPAKLGATPATCGVSSVGARSSVISSGKYDTGKLPPGHDVVADFRNLNTTVRARDGEFLVGVVGDGDYLRFQVSYDGCAIDPTKAQEWKHVLETMLESKEIFKMEPDRRAELVDAVQTFSHEDIGRLYRALVCLQENQTELTPINVAREYVKACVEDGHPTSPTDPCIRWLLFLLHLDPETPLNEKFLDILQEANIILTTDPTETEHETEHEVEHEVEYDGASVESVDEDDPRWRQAVALDNQKLGSQALSLWRDTIQEKKEEPPLRREYYESTERRILHGFVDEDSITEEDALRAARGRVFTIPELELRADIFADRKLARKVIIHWRAVTQNVKRMERMADEFRRRKDAEWALKKWVLAAREKLFVRVRNAKAAERALRTWREQTAQIKQMEAVADEFRTFHAAKNTFGKLVTRKKQIDELEAKAVVVYQGNLVRKVLNKWLAEVEHIRRQERRADAAADYFAAKHVMQKLRARAAIKLEQKKYEQARQKYLMRKYSYLWLDAAEKTKRAQEEAKHAQYDSAYKQMRRKVKENIARSALTTWREQTARIQGLEKVADDFRARKDAEGARRLAQRAIVTMYNRTMELRQMEQQADLHYNKNLVKRLEIFGSNWLQPAIHYVEQQNVADEYRATRVAGYTLNVLRNWRNNAFRIRRMEEDADMLRQRHDRRRALGFLGKWRRAVPDKDEVDSREERLVPATPAARRSQLLAASTTPAYTPAPGLFGGGRVVEEVDDDE
;
A
#
# COMPACT_ATOMS: atom_id res chain seq x y z
N MET A 1 7.28 -53.13 46.43
CA MET A 1 6.17 -53.34 47.39
C MET A 1 5.17 -52.21 47.19
N SER A 2 3.90 -52.40 46.85
CA SER A 2 3.18 -53.62 46.44
C SER A 2 2.04 -53.29 45.46
N LEU A 3 1.81 -54.27 44.58
CA LEU A 3 0.78 -54.48 43.56
C LEU A 3 -0.66 -54.06 43.95
N LEU A 4 -1.51 -53.44 43.11
CA LEU A 4 -2.13 -53.81 41.80
C LEU A 4 -3.53 -54.45 41.99
N THR A 5 -4.60 -53.85 41.44
CA THR A 5 -5.71 -54.62 40.83
C THR A 5 -6.57 -53.80 39.84
N PHE A 6 -6.83 -54.39 38.67
CA PHE A 6 -7.75 -53.92 37.64
C PHE A 6 -9.20 -54.32 37.96
N LYS A 7 -10.19 -53.57 37.44
CA LYS A 7 -11.49 -54.15 37.07
C LYS A 7 -11.97 -53.63 35.71
N LYS A 8 -12.43 -54.57 34.88
CA LYS A 8 -12.81 -54.45 33.47
C LYS A 8 -14.25 -54.93 33.36
N HIS A 9 -15.15 -54.19 32.73
CA HIS A 9 -16.46 -54.71 32.31
C HIS A 9 -16.85 -54.20 30.92
N GLN A 10 -17.41 -55.10 30.13
CA GLN A 10 -17.95 -54.87 28.79
C GLN A 10 -19.39 -54.39 28.89
N CYS A 11 -19.86 -53.68 27.87
CA CYS A 11 -21.19 -53.94 27.32
C CYS A 11 -21.29 -53.39 25.89
N CYS A 12 -21.57 -54.27 24.94
CA CYS A 12 -22.14 -53.89 23.64
C CYS A 12 -23.64 -54.18 23.71
N ASP A 13 -24.49 -53.23 23.30
CA ASP A 13 -25.64 -53.57 22.44
C ASP A 13 -26.21 -52.31 21.73
N PRO A 14 -26.70 -52.37 20.48
CA PRO A 14 -27.06 -51.19 19.70
C PRO A 14 -28.56 -51.10 19.38
N HIS A 15 -29.33 -50.28 20.09
CA HIS A 15 -30.69 -49.90 19.65
C HIS A 15 -31.09 -48.48 20.05
N HIS A 16 -30.76 -47.49 19.20
CA HIS A 16 -31.47 -46.21 19.18
C HIS A 16 -32.33 -46.09 17.92
N ARG A 17 -33.63 -46.38 18.07
CA ARG A 17 -34.64 -45.98 17.10
C ARG A 17 -34.73 -44.45 17.08
N LEU A 18 -34.69 -43.87 15.89
CA LEU A 18 -35.02 -42.47 15.65
C LEU A 18 -36.52 -42.24 15.92
N LEU A 19 -36.85 -41.79 17.14
CA LEU A 19 -38.15 -41.17 17.40
C LEU A 19 -38.09 -39.72 16.93
N VAL A 20 -38.78 -39.44 15.82
CA VAL A 20 -39.05 -38.07 15.36
C VAL A 20 -40.12 -37.48 16.29
N SER A 21 -39.68 -36.92 17.42
CA SER A 21 -40.55 -36.13 18.29
C SER A 21 -40.84 -34.78 17.62
N ASN A 22 -42.11 -34.52 17.31
CA ASN A 22 -42.56 -33.22 16.83
C ASN A 22 -42.26 -32.13 17.87
N PHE A 23 -41.19 -31.36 17.66
CA PHE A 23 -40.91 -30.16 18.44
C PHE A 23 -41.95 -29.09 18.11
N SER A 24 -42.92 -28.92 19.01
CA SER A 24 -43.78 -27.74 19.00
C SER A 24 -42.92 -26.50 19.22
N ILE A 25 -42.86 -25.61 18.23
CA ILE A 25 -42.06 -24.38 18.29
C ILE A 25 -42.85 -23.29 19.04
N SER A 26 -43.06 -23.52 20.33
CA SER A 26 -43.43 -22.50 21.32
C SER A 26 -42.29 -22.24 22.33
N GLY A 27 -41.05 -22.55 21.92
CA GLY A 27 -39.87 -22.21 22.70
C GLY A 27 -39.67 -20.70 22.79
N ALA A 28 -39.78 -20.16 24.00
CA ALA A 28 -39.31 -18.81 24.30
C ALA A 28 -37.88 -18.68 23.77
N MET A 29 -37.63 -17.72 22.87
CA MET A 29 -36.30 -17.56 22.29
C MET A 29 -35.32 -17.25 23.42
N ALA A 30 -34.31 -18.12 23.60
CA ALA A 30 -33.20 -17.86 24.50
C ALA A 30 -32.67 -16.44 24.24
N PRO A 31 -32.43 -15.64 25.30
CA PRO A 31 -32.01 -14.26 25.15
C PRO A 31 -30.74 -14.18 24.31
N GLU A 32 -30.65 -13.14 23.49
CA GLU A 32 -29.49 -12.96 22.62
C GLU A 32 -28.22 -12.81 23.46
N PRO A 33 -27.11 -13.52 23.14
CA PRO A 33 -25.89 -13.49 23.93
C PRO A 33 -25.43 -12.06 24.25
N LYS A 34 -25.20 -11.74 25.52
CA LYS A 34 -24.81 -10.38 25.98
C LYS A 34 -23.65 -9.78 25.17
N TRP A 35 -22.69 -10.60 24.73
CA TRP A 35 -21.54 -10.17 23.93
C TRP A 35 -21.90 -9.71 22.51
N LEU A 36 -23.05 -10.10 21.94
CA LEU A 36 -23.52 -9.63 20.63
C LEU A 36 -24.08 -8.21 20.68
N HIS A 37 -24.71 -7.82 21.80
CA HIS A 37 -25.25 -6.48 22.02
C HIS A 37 -24.19 -5.37 22.11
N ASN A 38 -22.92 -5.74 22.05
CA ASN A 38 -21.77 -4.84 22.09
C ASN A 38 -21.16 -4.57 20.70
N TYR A 39 -21.68 -5.11 19.59
CA TYR A 39 -21.15 -4.93 18.23
C TYR A 39 -22.07 -4.07 17.36
N ALA A 40 -21.58 -2.92 16.86
CA ALA A 40 -22.32 -2.02 15.95
C ALA A 40 -23.70 -1.59 16.50
N THR A 41 -23.73 -1.27 17.80
CA THR A 41 -24.91 -0.84 18.57
C THR A 41 -24.65 0.51 19.25
N ASP A 42 -25.73 1.17 19.66
CA ASP A 42 -25.78 2.38 20.48
C ASP A 42 -25.47 2.14 21.98
N ARG A 43 -25.26 0.88 22.39
CA ARG A 43 -24.98 0.49 23.79
C ARG A 43 -23.77 1.20 24.42
N HIS A 44 -22.83 1.67 23.60
CA HIS A 44 -21.64 2.41 24.03
C HIS A 44 -21.67 3.90 23.68
N ASP A 45 -22.85 4.44 23.38
CA ASP A 45 -22.99 5.88 23.12
C ASP A 45 -22.92 6.68 24.43
N TRP A 46 -22.68 7.99 24.31
CA TRP A 46 -22.58 8.88 25.46
C TRP A 46 -23.96 9.27 25.98
N HIS A 47 -24.19 8.95 27.24
CA HIS A 47 -25.32 9.40 28.04
C HIS A 47 -24.89 10.60 28.90
N ASN A 48 -25.86 11.31 29.49
CA ASN A 48 -25.62 12.31 30.50
C ASN A 48 -26.46 12.04 31.76
N THR A 49 -25.95 12.48 32.90
CA THR A 49 -26.64 12.48 34.19
C THR A 49 -26.26 13.73 34.98
N THR A 50 -26.98 14.02 36.05
CA THR A 50 -26.65 15.12 36.97
C THR A 50 -26.24 14.54 38.30
N SER A 51 -25.00 14.74 38.71
CA SER A 51 -24.50 14.34 40.02
C SER A 51 -23.99 15.58 40.76
N ARG A 52 -24.39 15.75 42.03
CA ARG A 52 -23.99 16.90 42.88
C ARG A 52 -24.20 18.28 42.23
N GLY A 53 -25.25 18.41 41.39
CA GLY A 53 -25.53 19.64 40.65
C GLY A 53 -24.55 19.96 39.51
N ARG A 54 -23.77 18.98 39.04
CA ARG A 54 -22.91 19.06 37.85
C ARG A 54 -23.38 18.04 36.81
N THR A 55 -23.31 18.43 35.53
CA THR A 55 -23.65 17.55 34.41
C THR A 55 -22.46 16.64 34.10
N LEU A 56 -22.64 15.34 34.27
CA LEU A 56 -21.68 14.32 33.87
C LEU A 56 -22.07 13.73 32.51
N PHE A 57 -21.09 13.46 31.67
CA PHE A 57 -21.25 12.64 30.47
C PHE A 57 -20.56 11.30 30.73
N PHE A 58 -21.21 10.19 30.39
CA PHE A 58 -20.65 8.86 30.62
C PHE A 58 -21.01 7.88 29.51
N ARG A 59 -20.18 6.86 29.34
CA ARG A 59 -20.47 5.70 28.47
C ARG A 59 -19.75 4.45 28.94
N ARG A 60 -20.21 3.29 28.48
CA ARG A 60 -19.47 2.03 28.65
C ARG A 60 -18.10 2.10 27.96
N LEU A 61 -17.09 1.46 28.56
CA LEU A 61 -15.87 1.14 27.85
C LEU A 61 -16.20 0.13 26.74
N GLY A 62 -15.76 0.44 25.51
CA GLY A 62 -15.79 -0.47 24.39
C GLY A 62 -14.98 -1.74 24.67
N ILE A 63 -15.07 -2.74 23.79
CA ILE A 63 -14.41 -4.04 24.02
C ILE A 63 -12.89 -3.94 23.84
N VAL A 64 -12.42 -3.15 22.88
CA VAL A 64 -10.98 -2.87 22.74
C VAL A 64 -10.49 -1.99 23.90
N GLU A 65 -11.27 -0.97 24.30
CA GLU A 65 -10.94 -0.10 25.42
C GLU A 65 -10.86 -0.88 26.74
N SER A 66 -11.81 -1.81 26.98
CA SER A 66 -11.81 -2.74 28.12
C SER A 66 -10.55 -3.61 28.18
N LEU A 67 -10.02 -4.05 27.03
CA LEU A 67 -8.79 -4.87 27.00
C LEU A 67 -7.57 -4.07 27.46
N PHE A 68 -7.47 -2.80 27.07
CA PHE A 68 -6.40 -1.92 27.53
C PHE A 68 -6.64 -1.41 28.96
N ASP A 69 -7.88 -1.26 29.40
CA ASP A 69 -8.21 -0.99 30.80
C ASP A 69 -7.85 -2.16 31.72
N VAL A 70 -8.02 -3.41 31.27
CA VAL A 70 -7.52 -4.60 32.00
C VAL A 70 -6.00 -4.62 32.03
N ASP A 71 -5.30 -4.43 30.90
CA ASP A 71 -3.83 -4.31 30.91
C ASP A 71 -3.38 -3.20 31.90
N GLY A 72 -4.03 -2.03 31.87
CA GLY A 72 -3.71 -0.93 32.77
C GLY A 72 -4.04 -1.16 34.25
N SER A 73 -5.24 -1.64 34.57
CA SER A 73 -5.75 -1.77 35.95
C SER A 73 -5.33 -3.05 36.66
N ASP A 74 -5.14 -4.17 35.95
CA ASP A 74 -4.76 -5.44 36.57
C ASP A 74 -3.25 -5.68 36.59
N PHE A 75 -2.46 -4.97 35.76
CA PHE A 75 -1.05 -5.24 35.52
C PHE A 75 -0.16 -3.99 35.55
N GLU A 76 -0.42 -3.06 36.49
CA GLU A 76 0.40 -1.86 36.75
C GLU A 76 0.73 -1.03 35.49
N GLY A 77 -0.32 -0.61 34.77
CA GLY A 77 -0.15 0.22 33.58
C GLY A 77 0.45 -0.52 32.39
N ARG A 78 0.42 -1.85 32.34
CA ARG A 78 0.79 -2.61 31.13
C ARG A 78 0.06 -2.04 29.92
N ALA A 79 0.75 -1.98 28.79
CA ALA A 79 0.35 -1.30 27.57
C ALA A 79 0.16 0.24 27.66
N ASP A 80 0.17 0.90 28.82
CA ASP A 80 0.08 2.37 28.88
C ASP A 80 1.21 3.03 28.08
N LEU A 81 0.89 4.19 27.51
CA LEU A 81 1.77 4.95 26.61
C LEU A 81 2.58 5.95 27.44
N THR A 82 3.91 5.83 27.36
CA THR A 82 4.85 6.84 27.86
C THR A 82 5.47 7.55 26.67
N ILE A 83 5.39 8.88 26.65
CA ILE A 83 5.68 9.71 25.49
C ILE A 83 6.62 10.82 25.89
N HIS A 84 7.75 10.95 25.22
CA HIS A 84 8.69 12.05 25.38
C HIS A 84 8.53 12.97 24.16
N LEU A 85 7.91 14.13 24.38
CA LEU A 85 7.78 15.21 23.42
C LEU A 85 8.90 16.23 23.69
N HIS A 86 9.61 16.61 22.63
CA HIS A 86 10.65 17.63 22.64
C HIS A 86 10.21 18.77 21.70
N VAL A 87 10.15 19.97 22.26
CA VAL A 87 9.73 21.21 21.61
C VAL A 87 10.83 22.23 21.82
N GLU A 88 11.21 22.95 20.77
CA GLU A 88 12.07 24.12 20.90
C GLU A 88 11.22 25.36 21.02
N ILE A 89 11.54 26.23 21.97
CA ILE A 89 10.76 27.43 22.26
C ILE A 89 11.66 28.67 22.17
N ARG A 90 11.20 29.69 21.43
CA ARG A 90 11.75 31.05 21.51
C ARG A 90 10.77 31.92 22.26
N THR A 91 11.21 32.63 23.30
CA THR A 91 10.34 33.51 24.09
C THR A 91 11.07 34.74 24.63
N CYS A 92 10.32 35.82 24.83
CA CYS A 92 10.75 36.98 25.63
C CYS A 92 10.10 37.01 27.03
N SER A 93 9.26 36.01 27.34
CA SER A 93 8.54 35.89 28.61
C SER A 93 9.41 35.19 29.66
N THR A 94 9.09 35.40 30.94
CA THR A 94 9.78 34.71 32.04
C THR A 94 9.41 33.23 32.09
N LEU A 95 10.26 32.40 32.71
CA LEU A 95 9.98 30.97 32.91
C LEU A 95 8.63 30.74 33.60
N GLN A 96 8.22 31.60 34.55
CA GLN A 96 6.91 31.50 35.21
C GLN A 96 5.74 31.70 34.24
N VAL A 97 5.83 32.69 33.35
CA VAL A 97 4.81 32.92 32.30
C VAL A 97 4.79 31.76 31.30
N LEU A 98 5.95 31.16 30.99
CA LEU A 98 6.02 29.97 30.14
C LEU A 98 5.38 28.74 30.82
N ARG A 99 5.60 28.52 32.13
CA ARG A 99 4.91 27.48 32.93
C ARG A 99 3.39 27.66 32.89
N GLU A 100 2.92 28.89 33.04
CA GLU A 100 1.50 29.24 32.93
C GLU A 100 0.94 28.99 31.53
N ARG A 101 1.68 29.31 30.45
CA ARG A 101 1.28 28.97 29.09
C ARG A 101 1.20 27.46 28.85
N ILE A 102 2.20 26.69 29.29
CA ILE A 102 2.19 25.22 29.20
C ILE A 102 0.95 24.66 29.88
N LEU A 103 0.60 25.18 31.07
CA LEU A 103 -0.57 24.75 31.81
C LEU A 103 -1.89 25.15 31.12
N GLN A 104 -1.99 26.36 30.56
CA GLN A 104 -3.15 26.82 29.79
C GLN A 104 -3.35 25.98 28.52
N ALA A 105 -2.30 25.80 27.72
CA ALA A 105 -2.31 24.94 26.53
C ALA A 105 -2.72 23.50 26.86
N TRP A 106 -2.24 22.95 27.99
CA TRP A 106 -2.59 21.60 28.44
C TRP A 106 -4.05 21.52 28.88
N SER A 107 -4.55 22.53 29.60
CA SER A 107 -5.94 22.60 30.05
C SER A 107 -6.93 22.63 28.86
N ILE A 108 -6.61 23.39 27.81
CA ILE A 108 -7.37 23.48 26.57
C ILE A 108 -7.31 22.14 25.82
N LEU A 109 -6.11 21.58 25.61
CA LEU A 109 -5.94 20.29 24.92
C LEU A 109 -6.73 19.16 25.62
N ARG A 110 -6.62 19.09 26.96
CA ARG A 110 -7.33 18.09 27.77
C ARG A 110 -8.85 18.22 27.64
N GLN A 111 -9.37 19.44 27.54
CA GLN A 111 -10.79 19.64 27.31
C GLN A 111 -11.17 19.34 25.87
N GLU A 112 -10.48 19.90 24.86
CA GLU A 112 -10.75 19.68 23.44
C GLU A 112 -10.82 18.18 23.10
N HIS A 113 -9.77 17.43 23.47
CA HIS A 113 -9.69 15.98 23.36
C HIS A 113 -10.14 15.32 24.67
N VAL A 114 -11.46 15.32 24.91
CA VAL A 114 -12.13 14.92 26.16
C VAL A 114 -11.61 13.66 26.85
N LEU A 115 -11.08 12.68 26.11
CA LEU A 115 -10.55 11.43 26.68
C LEU A 115 -9.32 11.67 27.57
N LEU A 116 -8.55 12.74 27.34
CA LEU A 116 -7.46 13.18 28.24
C LEU A 116 -7.98 13.74 29.59
N SER A 117 -9.23 14.20 29.64
CA SER A 117 -9.96 14.60 30.86
C SER A 117 -10.90 13.54 31.42
N THR A 118 -11.00 12.38 30.77
CA THR A 118 -11.90 11.31 31.19
C THR A 118 -11.28 10.47 32.30
N SER A 119 -12.12 10.04 33.24
CA SER A 119 -11.82 9.03 34.27
C SER A 119 -12.61 7.73 34.00
N VAL A 120 -12.32 6.69 34.77
CA VAL A 120 -13.09 5.44 34.81
C VAL A 120 -13.67 5.25 36.20
N ALA A 121 -14.98 5.04 36.24
CA ALA A 121 -15.74 4.70 37.45
C ALA A 121 -16.47 3.36 37.25
N GLU A 122 -16.91 2.72 38.33
CA GLU A 122 -17.85 1.60 38.24
C GLU A 122 -19.28 2.13 38.07
N ALA A 123 -20.14 1.40 37.35
CA ALA A 123 -21.46 1.90 36.99
C ALA A 123 -22.33 2.22 38.21
N HIS A 124 -22.19 1.48 39.30
CA HIS A 124 -22.91 1.76 40.55
C HIS A 124 -22.53 3.12 41.20
N GLU A 125 -21.37 3.69 40.87
CA GLU A 125 -20.94 5.00 41.36
C GLU A 125 -21.55 6.16 40.55
N VAL A 126 -21.96 5.90 39.31
CA VAL A 126 -22.42 6.90 38.32
C VAL A 126 -23.95 6.85 38.13
N VAL A 127 -24.51 5.64 38.08
CA VAL A 127 -25.92 5.33 37.81
C VAL A 127 -26.41 4.17 38.70
N PRO A 128 -26.40 4.32 40.05
CA PRO A 128 -26.74 3.25 40.99
C PRO A 128 -28.12 2.60 40.81
N GLU A 129 -29.07 3.34 40.22
CA GLU A 129 -30.47 2.91 40.08
C GLU A 129 -30.83 2.38 38.68
N ASP A 130 -29.89 2.37 37.72
CA ASP A 130 -30.15 1.95 36.33
C ASP A 130 -29.87 0.45 36.11
N PRO A 131 -30.91 -0.42 35.99
CA PRO A 131 -30.74 -1.86 35.83
C PRO A 131 -30.20 -2.28 34.45
N SER A 132 -29.96 -1.33 33.52
CA SER A 132 -29.31 -1.62 32.24
C SER A 132 -27.78 -1.79 32.36
N TYR A 133 -27.21 -1.38 33.50
CA TYR A 133 -25.79 -1.55 33.82
C TYR A 133 -25.56 -2.69 34.80
N ASP A 134 -24.44 -3.39 34.64
CA ASP A 134 -23.92 -4.30 35.66
C ASP A 134 -23.16 -3.45 36.70
N ALA A 135 -23.27 -3.75 38.00
CA ALA A 135 -22.69 -2.92 39.06
C ALA A 135 -21.16 -2.75 38.91
N HIS A 136 -20.49 -3.75 38.33
CA HIS A 136 -19.05 -3.76 38.04
C HIS A 136 -18.72 -3.43 36.57
N GLU A 137 -19.70 -2.99 35.76
CA GLU A 137 -19.43 -2.46 34.42
C GLU A 137 -18.66 -1.15 34.56
N ARG A 138 -17.50 -1.05 33.91
CA ARG A 138 -16.64 0.13 33.97
C ARG A 138 -17.05 1.14 32.91
N LEU A 139 -17.23 2.39 33.34
CA LEU A 139 -17.71 3.49 32.53
C LEU A 139 -16.64 4.56 32.41
N PHE A 140 -16.48 5.12 31.20
CA PHE A 140 -15.82 6.40 31.05
C PHE A 140 -16.74 7.49 31.58
N VAL A 141 -16.17 8.40 32.38
CA VAL A 141 -16.86 9.58 32.92
C VAL A 141 -16.09 10.83 32.53
N PHE A 142 -16.80 11.80 31.98
CA PHE A 142 -16.28 13.11 31.61
C PHE A 142 -17.16 14.19 32.25
N GLU A 143 -16.53 15.00 33.10
CA GLU A 143 -17.13 16.18 33.72
C GLU A 143 -16.61 17.43 32.99
N PRO A 144 -17.47 18.23 32.34
CA PRO A 144 -17.06 19.49 31.74
C PRO A 144 -16.78 20.53 32.83
N ASN A 145 -15.65 21.23 32.72
CA ASN A 145 -15.34 22.34 33.62
C ASN A 145 -16.31 23.50 33.41
N ARG A 146 -16.61 24.23 34.48
CA ARG A 146 -17.61 25.31 34.48
C ARG A 146 -17.12 26.58 33.78
N ASP A 147 -15.84 26.86 33.92
CA ASP A 147 -15.17 28.07 33.45
C ASP A 147 -13.67 27.79 33.24
N ALA A 148 -12.96 28.78 32.71
CA ALA A 148 -11.53 28.67 32.39
C ALA A 148 -10.65 28.44 33.63
N ASP A 149 -11.06 28.90 34.82
CA ASP A 149 -10.27 28.80 36.04
C ASP A 149 -10.44 27.40 36.67
N ASP A 150 -11.67 26.85 36.70
CA ASP A 150 -11.98 25.45 37.02
C ASP A 150 -11.20 24.50 36.08
N MET A 151 -11.16 24.81 34.78
CA MET A 151 -10.39 24.06 33.78
C MET A 151 -8.88 24.10 34.02
N LEU A 152 -8.31 25.26 34.37
CA LEU A 152 -6.89 25.42 34.67
C LEU A 152 -6.51 24.74 35.99
N ALA A 153 -7.38 24.83 37.01
CA ALA A 153 -7.21 24.17 38.30
C ALA A 153 -7.28 22.64 38.16
N GLU A 154 -8.19 22.11 37.34
CA GLU A 154 -8.25 20.69 37.03
C GLU A 154 -7.01 20.23 36.25
N ALA A 155 -6.55 20.97 35.25
CA ALA A 155 -5.32 20.66 34.54
C ALA A 155 -4.09 20.59 35.47
N ARG A 156 -4.01 21.50 36.46
CA ARG A 156 -2.90 21.56 37.42
C ARG A 156 -2.75 20.29 38.26
N LYS A 157 -3.85 19.58 38.58
CA LYS A 157 -3.79 18.32 39.34
C LYS A 157 -3.06 17.19 38.58
N HIS A 158 -3.03 17.27 37.25
CA HIS A 158 -2.44 16.26 36.37
C HIS A 158 -1.22 16.79 35.60
N THR A 159 -0.63 17.89 36.05
CA THR A 159 0.64 18.42 35.59
C THR A 159 1.60 18.51 36.76
N ILE A 160 2.79 17.92 36.62
CA ILE A 160 3.90 18.13 37.55
C ILE A 160 5.02 18.84 36.79
N PHE A 161 5.54 19.92 37.37
CA PHE A 161 6.81 20.49 36.97
C PHE A 161 7.88 19.90 37.88
N LEU A 162 8.91 19.25 37.30
CA LEU A 162 9.82 18.43 38.10
C LEU A 162 10.94 19.23 38.79
N ASP A 163 11.22 20.44 38.32
CA ASP A 163 12.09 21.44 38.95
C ASP A 163 11.60 21.86 40.34
N ASP A 164 10.28 21.83 40.59
CA ASP A 164 9.68 22.02 41.92
C ASP A 164 10.10 20.92 42.93
N HIS A 165 10.66 19.80 42.45
CA HIS A 165 10.93 18.61 43.26
C HIS A 165 12.41 18.17 43.25
N TYR A 166 13.16 18.39 42.16
CA TYR A 166 14.57 18.01 42.03
C TYR A 166 15.35 19.07 41.23
N PRO A 167 16.60 19.38 41.62
CA PRO A 167 17.39 20.42 40.96
C PRO A 167 17.93 19.99 39.58
N GLU A 168 18.28 18.72 39.41
CA GLU A 168 18.87 18.16 38.21
C GLU A 168 18.13 16.87 37.82
N ILE A 169 17.73 16.75 36.55
CA ILE A 169 16.93 15.62 36.06
C ILE A 169 17.33 15.29 34.63
N ASN A 170 17.78 14.04 34.42
CA ASN A 170 17.89 13.51 33.08
C ASN A 170 16.52 13.03 32.58
N ALA A 171 16.03 13.61 31.47
CA ALA A 171 14.71 13.29 30.92
C ALA A 171 14.57 11.82 30.47
N ASP A 172 15.67 11.18 30.01
CA ASP A 172 15.66 9.77 29.63
C ASP A 172 15.70 8.85 30.87
N ASP A 173 16.43 9.18 31.94
CA ASP A 173 16.37 8.44 33.21
C ASP A 173 14.96 8.50 33.82
N PHE A 174 14.35 9.70 33.87
CA PHE A 174 12.95 9.87 34.28
C PHE A 174 12.00 9.04 33.42
N PHE A 175 12.22 8.98 32.09
CA PHE A 175 11.42 8.17 31.16
C PHE A 175 11.55 6.66 31.45
N ILE A 176 12.74 6.15 31.78
CA ILE A 176 12.93 4.75 32.20
C ILE A 176 12.23 4.48 33.54
N HIS A 177 12.36 5.36 34.52
CA HIS A 177 11.69 5.21 35.81
C HIS A 177 10.16 5.25 35.64
N ALA A 178 9.62 6.16 34.82
CA ALA A 178 8.20 6.25 34.48
C ALA A 178 7.65 5.00 33.74
N LEU A 179 8.51 4.14 33.18
CA LEU A 179 8.13 2.85 32.60
C LEU A 179 8.20 1.67 33.59
N ASN A 180 8.94 1.82 34.69
CA ASN A 180 9.29 0.73 35.62
C ASN A 180 8.83 0.96 37.07
N SER A 181 8.23 2.10 37.36
CA SER A 181 7.52 2.41 38.60
C SER A 181 6.10 1.80 38.60
N SER A 182 5.39 1.90 39.73
CA SER A 182 3.95 1.64 39.80
C SER A 182 3.18 2.48 38.76
N ARG A 183 1.92 2.14 38.46
CA ARG A 183 1.14 2.86 37.44
C ARG A 183 1.03 4.36 37.77
N GLY A 184 1.69 5.22 36.99
CA GLY A 184 1.71 6.67 37.20
C GLY A 184 0.38 7.42 36.96
N LEU A 185 -0.72 6.68 36.77
CA LEU A 185 -2.08 7.14 36.46
C LEU A 185 -3.07 6.50 37.44
N ASN A 186 -3.93 7.33 38.06
CA ASN A 186 -5.09 6.83 38.77
C ASN A 186 -6.33 6.97 37.87
N ALA A 187 -6.86 5.82 37.43
CA ALA A 187 -7.98 5.78 36.48
C ALA A 187 -9.25 6.47 37.00
N SER A 188 -9.51 6.52 38.31
CA SER A 188 -10.70 7.20 38.86
C SER A 188 -10.58 8.73 38.84
N THR A 189 -9.38 9.28 38.67
CA THR A 189 -9.16 10.73 38.58
C THR A 189 -8.83 11.20 37.16
N ALA A 190 -7.93 10.52 36.44
CA ALA A 190 -7.62 10.82 35.04
C ALA A 190 -6.83 9.72 34.34
N LEU A 191 -7.01 9.63 33.03
CA LEU A 191 -6.33 8.67 32.15
C LEU A 191 -5.11 9.27 31.43
N SER A 192 -4.70 10.49 31.78
CA SER A 192 -3.47 11.12 31.28
C SER A 192 -2.81 12.02 32.33
N ARG A 193 -1.49 12.17 32.26
CA ARG A 193 -0.68 13.01 33.15
C ARG A 193 0.52 13.58 32.41
N LEU A 194 0.84 14.84 32.68
CA LEU A 194 1.94 15.59 32.09
C LEU A 194 3.05 15.82 33.14
N TYR A 195 4.29 15.53 32.76
CA TYR A 195 5.48 15.89 33.52
C TYR A 195 6.30 16.85 32.66
N VAL A 196 6.57 18.04 33.18
CA VAL A 196 7.41 19.07 32.55
C VAL A 196 8.80 18.93 33.15
N MET A 197 9.81 18.70 32.31
CA MET A 197 11.20 18.65 32.77
C MET A 197 11.67 20.09 33.13
N PRO A 198 12.75 20.25 33.90
CA PRO A 198 13.36 21.56 34.12
C PRO A 198 13.61 22.30 32.80
N MET A 199 13.28 23.60 32.78
CA MET A 199 13.41 24.44 31.59
C MET A 199 14.62 25.36 31.71
N GLU A 200 15.63 25.12 30.88
CA GLU A 200 16.79 26.00 30.76
C GLU A 200 16.56 26.97 29.60
N MET A 201 16.73 28.27 29.87
CA MET A 201 16.57 29.34 28.89
C MET A 201 17.92 30.03 28.65
N ASP A 202 18.34 30.13 27.40
CA ASP A 202 19.59 30.81 27.01
C ASP A 202 19.46 32.35 27.07
N THR A 203 20.59 33.04 26.87
CA THR A 203 20.69 34.51 26.85
C THR A 203 19.88 35.18 25.72
N HIS A 204 19.38 34.40 24.75
CA HIS A 204 18.58 34.84 23.63
C HIS A 204 17.10 34.40 23.74
N GLY A 205 16.69 33.83 24.87
CA GLY A 205 15.33 33.34 25.09
C GLY A 205 14.99 32.03 24.37
N LEU A 206 15.99 31.23 23.96
CA LEU A 206 15.76 29.85 23.51
C LEU A 206 15.60 28.95 24.73
N CYS A 207 14.59 28.08 24.71
CA CYS A 207 14.37 27.05 25.71
C CYS A 207 14.15 25.71 25.01
N GLN A 208 14.82 24.66 25.47
CA GLN A 208 14.59 23.29 25.02
C GLN A 208 13.57 22.63 25.95
N LEU A 209 12.30 22.65 25.56
CA LEU A 209 11.21 22.11 26.38
C LEU A 209 11.08 20.59 26.18
N HIS A 210 11.38 19.86 27.25
CA HIS A 210 11.16 18.42 27.33
C HIS A 210 9.93 18.10 28.19
N LEU A 211 9.05 17.25 27.65
CA LEU A 211 7.77 16.88 28.24
C LEU A 211 7.64 15.37 28.23
N VAL A 212 7.37 14.76 29.39
CA VAL A 212 7.04 13.34 29.49
C VAL A 212 5.56 13.21 29.82
N LEU A 213 4.80 12.61 28.91
CA LEU A 213 3.38 12.35 29.07
C LEU A 213 3.17 10.85 29.33
N ILE A 214 2.35 10.52 30.32
CA ILE A 214 1.85 9.16 30.55
C ILE A 214 0.36 9.16 30.26
N ALA A 215 -0.13 8.17 29.51
CA ALA A 215 -1.55 8.04 29.21
C ALA A 215 -1.98 6.60 29.05
N ALA A 216 -3.21 6.32 29.47
CA ALA A 216 -3.77 4.98 29.38
C ALA A 216 -4.02 4.59 27.92
N HIS A 217 -3.62 3.39 27.51
CA HIS A 217 -3.79 3.00 26.11
C HIS A 217 -5.27 2.81 25.72
N GLN A 218 -6.16 2.69 26.71
CA GLN A 218 -7.62 2.68 26.53
C GLN A 218 -8.22 4.00 26.01
N ILE A 219 -7.46 5.11 25.98
CA ILE A 219 -7.94 6.39 25.44
C ILE A 219 -7.31 6.79 24.10
N SER A 220 -6.29 6.07 23.61
CA SER A 220 -5.49 6.54 22.47
C SER A 220 -4.66 5.46 21.79
N ASP A 221 -4.27 5.69 20.54
CA ASP A 221 -3.18 5.00 19.85
C ASP A 221 -2.08 5.99 19.42
N GLY A 222 -1.02 5.48 18.80
CA GLY A 222 0.07 6.33 18.30
C GLY A 222 -0.34 7.40 17.28
N LEU A 223 -1.48 7.23 16.58
CA LEU A 223 -1.99 8.22 15.63
C LEU A 223 -2.81 9.32 16.32
N SER A 224 -3.70 8.96 17.25
CA SER A 224 -4.39 9.92 18.12
C SER A 224 -3.37 10.78 18.86
N PHE A 225 -2.35 10.15 19.48
CA PHE A 225 -1.32 10.90 20.20
C PHE A 225 -0.50 11.85 19.32
N GLN A 226 -0.10 11.45 18.11
CA GLN A 226 0.62 12.37 17.20
C GLN A 226 -0.21 13.62 16.85
N ARG A 227 -1.54 13.48 16.72
CA ARG A 227 -2.45 14.62 16.50
C ARG A 227 -2.58 15.49 17.75
N TRP A 228 -2.74 14.88 18.92
CA TRP A 228 -2.84 15.62 20.18
C TRP A 228 -1.56 16.41 20.48
N MET A 229 -0.38 15.85 20.16
CA MET A 229 0.89 16.57 20.32
C MET A 229 1.08 17.69 19.27
N ALA A 230 0.54 17.53 18.06
CA ALA A 230 0.50 18.62 17.08
C ALA A 230 -0.38 19.77 17.60
N ASN A 231 -1.60 19.47 18.03
CA ASN A 231 -2.53 20.44 18.60
C ASN A 231 -1.93 21.11 19.85
N PHE A 232 -1.20 20.38 20.70
CA PHE A 232 -0.53 20.93 21.87
C PHE A 232 0.54 21.96 21.50
N VAL A 233 1.39 21.67 20.52
CA VAL A 233 2.36 22.64 19.98
C VAL A 233 1.64 23.85 19.37
N ASP A 234 0.52 23.64 18.67
CA ASP A 234 -0.27 24.74 18.12
C ASP A 234 -0.85 25.65 19.22
N HIS A 235 -1.31 25.09 20.34
CA HIS A 235 -1.75 25.87 21.51
C HIS A 235 -0.58 26.62 22.17
N LEU A 236 0.62 26.07 22.25
CA LEU A 236 1.79 26.79 22.79
C LEU A 236 2.15 28.06 21.98
N ASN A 237 1.76 28.13 20.71
CA ASN A 237 1.94 29.31 19.84
C ASN A 237 0.79 30.34 19.91
N GLN A 238 -0.29 30.04 20.63
CA GLN A 238 -1.43 30.97 20.77
C GLN A 238 -1.11 32.07 21.79
N THR A 239 -1.64 33.29 21.54
CA THR A 239 -1.52 34.40 22.51
C THR A 239 -2.37 34.15 23.76
N PRO A 240 -2.12 34.82 24.90
CA PRO A 240 -2.94 34.66 26.11
C PRO A 240 -4.43 34.92 25.88
N GLU A 241 -4.77 35.88 25.02
CA GLU A 241 -6.15 36.23 24.66
C GLU A 241 -6.78 35.19 23.73
N GLN A 242 -5.98 34.49 22.92
CA GLN A 242 -6.45 33.35 22.12
C GLN A 242 -6.71 32.15 23.02
N LEU A 243 -5.75 31.77 23.88
CA LEU A 243 -5.89 30.70 24.86
C LEU A 243 -7.12 30.92 25.76
N ARG A 244 -7.28 32.12 26.33
CA ARG A 244 -8.43 32.47 27.18
C ARG A 244 -9.77 32.42 26.42
N ARG A 245 -9.79 32.79 25.13
CA ARG A 245 -10.99 32.64 24.29
C ARG A 245 -11.31 31.17 24.04
N SER A 246 -10.34 30.35 23.64
CA SER A 246 -10.52 28.90 23.46
C SER A 246 -10.98 28.20 24.73
N ALA A 247 -10.43 28.59 25.90
CA ALA A 247 -10.88 28.13 27.21
C ALA A 247 -12.36 28.46 27.47
N ASN A 248 -12.75 29.72 27.28
CA ASN A 248 -14.14 30.17 27.47
C ASN A 248 -15.10 29.49 26.48
N ASP A 249 -14.71 29.33 25.22
CA ASP A 249 -15.50 28.66 24.18
C ASP A 249 -15.70 27.17 24.50
N LEU A 250 -14.68 26.49 25.02
CA LEU A 250 -14.76 25.07 25.41
C LEU A 250 -15.64 24.84 26.65
N CYS A 251 -15.66 25.77 27.61
CA CYS A 251 -16.52 25.70 28.80
C CYS A 251 -17.97 26.16 28.48
N GLY A 252 -18.12 27.16 27.62
CA GLY A 252 -19.42 27.71 27.21
C GLY A 252 -20.18 26.89 26.17
N THR A 253 -19.57 25.86 25.58
CA THR A 253 -20.20 25.00 24.56
C THR A 253 -20.38 23.55 25.04
N SER A 254 -21.49 22.93 24.65
CA SER A 254 -21.76 21.52 24.98
C SER A 254 -20.68 20.60 24.41
N PRO A 255 -20.11 19.68 25.22
CA PRO A 255 -19.07 18.75 24.76
C PRO A 255 -19.59 17.71 23.78
N ALA A 256 -20.91 17.57 23.57
CA ALA A 256 -21.53 16.49 22.80
C ALA A 256 -21.00 16.33 21.37
N LYS A 257 -20.49 17.40 20.73
CA LYS A 257 -19.84 17.33 19.40
C LYS A 257 -18.42 16.75 19.43
N ARG A 258 -17.79 16.79 20.60
CA ARG A 258 -16.38 16.49 20.91
C ARG A 258 -16.20 15.12 21.55
N LEU A 259 -17.26 14.58 22.17
CA LEU A 259 -17.33 13.22 22.72
C LEU A 259 -17.14 12.15 21.62
N PRO A 260 -16.05 11.36 21.62
CA PRO A 260 -15.81 10.35 20.60
C PRO A 260 -16.56 9.05 20.95
N PRO A 261 -17.31 8.44 20.00
CA PRO A 261 -18.06 7.21 20.23
C PRO A 261 -17.10 6.03 20.46
N ALA A 262 -17.55 4.96 21.10
CA ALA A 262 -16.71 3.76 21.22
C ALA A 262 -16.37 3.18 19.84
N GLN A 263 -15.21 2.51 19.73
CA GLN A 263 -14.78 1.86 18.50
C GLN A 263 -15.83 0.85 17.99
N GLU A 264 -16.49 0.13 18.90
CA GLU A 264 -17.56 -0.82 18.60
C GLU A 264 -18.83 -0.20 17.98
N SER A 265 -19.21 1.01 18.38
CA SER A 265 -20.35 1.74 17.79
C SER A 265 -20.08 2.15 16.34
N LEU A 266 -18.81 2.25 15.94
CA LEU A 266 -18.39 2.62 14.58
C LEU A 266 -18.26 1.42 13.63
N TYR A 267 -18.36 0.18 14.12
CA TYR A 267 -18.28 -1.01 13.27
C TYR A 267 -19.44 -1.10 12.28
N PRO A 268 -19.23 -1.64 11.07
CA PRO A 268 -20.30 -1.84 10.10
C PRO A 268 -21.30 -2.89 10.62
N PRO A 269 -22.61 -2.56 10.71
CA PRO A 269 -23.63 -3.49 11.18
C PRO A 269 -23.83 -4.63 10.18
N ILE A 270 -24.09 -5.83 10.69
CA ILE A 270 -24.32 -7.02 9.86
C ILE A 270 -25.69 -6.91 9.17
N LYS A 271 -25.66 -6.73 7.85
CA LYS A 271 -26.85 -6.50 7.02
C LYS A 271 -27.68 -7.76 6.84
N GLY A 272 -29.00 -7.65 7.05
CA GLY A 272 -29.97 -8.71 6.81
C GLY A 272 -31.03 -8.80 7.90
N ASN A 273 -31.87 -9.83 7.82
CA ASN A 273 -32.77 -10.20 8.92
C ASN A 273 -32.00 -10.90 10.06
N LYS A 274 -32.62 -11.06 11.23
CA LYS A 274 -32.01 -11.72 12.41
C LYS A 274 -31.45 -13.12 12.09
N ALA A 275 -32.12 -13.89 11.23
CA ALA A 275 -31.62 -15.20 10.79
C ALA A 275 -30.28 -15.09 10.03
N ARG A 276 -30.16 -14.15 9.08
CA ARG A 276 -28.92 -13.89 8.34
C ARG A 276 -27.80 -13.35 9.24
N GLN A 277 -28.13 -12.54 10.24
CA GLN A 277 -27.17 -12.06 11.24
C GLN A 277 -26.62 -13.22 12.08
N ARG A 278 -27.49 -14.08 12.62
CA ARG A 278 -27.09 -15.31 13.34
C ARG A 278 -26.21 -16.22 12.47
N TRP A 279 -26.58 -16.42 11.20
CA TRP A 279 -25.75 -17.16 10.24
C TRP A 279 -24.38 -16.52 10.00
N SER A 280 -24.30 -15.19 9.92
CA SER A 280 -23.02 -14.48 9.77
C SER A 280 -22.08 -14.70 10.96
N TRP A 281 -22.62 -14.71 12.18
CA TRP A 281 -21.84 -14.99 13.39
C TRP A 281 -21.43 -16.46 13.50
N LEU A 282 -22.34 -17.39 13.20
CA LEU A 282 -22.02 -18.82 13.14
C LEU A 282 -20.91 -19.09 12.10
N LEU A 283 -21.04 -18.55 10.89
CA LEU A 283 -20.00 -18.66 9.86
C LEU A 283 -18.67 -18.05 10.32
N SER A 284 -18.68 -16.91 11.01
CA SER A 284 -17.46 -16.29 11.54
C SER A 284 -16.76 -17.18 12.58
N ARG A 285 -17.52 -17.80 13.49
CA ARG A 285 -17.03 -18.78 14.48
C ARG A 285 -16.43 -20.02 13.79
N ILE A 286 -17.18 -20.65 12.89
CA ILE A 286 -16.75 -21.82 12.12
C ILE A 286 -15.52 -21.50 11.25
N LEU A 287 -15.44 -20.31 10.66
CA LEU A 287 -14.26 -19.88 9.91
C LEU A 287 -13.03 -19.75 10.83
N ARG A 288 -13.15 -19.22 12.05
CA ARG A 288 -12.04 -19.18 13.03
C ARG A 288 -11.62 -20.57 13.52
N HIS A 289 -12.55 -21.51 13.64
CA HIS A 289 -12.28 -22.89 14.01
C HIS A 289 -11.64 -23.71 12.86
N THR A 290 -12.08 -23.50 11.61
CA THR A 290 -11.59 -24.25 10.44
C THR A 290 -10.36 -23.63 9.78
N ARG A 291 -10.10 -22.34 10.02
CA ARG A 291 -8.92 -21.61 9.51
C ARG A 291 -7.62 -22.32 9.90
N ARG A 292 -6.71 -22.41 8.92
CA ARG A 292 -5.32 -22.76 9.20
C ARG A 292 -4.65 -21.55 9.88
N PRO A 293 -4.06 -21.72 11.08
CA PRO A 293 -3.28 -20.65 11.69
C PRO A 293 -2.04 -20.33 10.83
N PRO A 294 -1.33 -19.22 11.11
CA PRO A 294 0.03 -19.04 10.61
C PRO A 294 0.90 -20.27 10.95
N PRO A 295 1.91 -20.62 10.12
CA PRO A 295 2.87 -21.65 10.48
C PRO A 295 3.62 -21.24 11.75
N ALA A 296 4.16 -22.24 12.46
CA ALA A 296 5.06 -21.99 13.58
C ALA A 296 6.23 -21.11 13.13
N SER A 297 6.61 -20.16 13.98
CA SER A 297 7.72 -19.25 13.78
C SER A 297 8.86 -19.56 14.73
N PHE A 298 10.09 -19.16 14.37
CA PHE A 298 11.17 -19.16 15.35
C PHE A 298 10.85 -18.20 16.50
N GLN A 299 11.24 -18.60 17.71
CA GLN A 299 11.12 -17.78 18.90
C GLN A 299 11.98 -16.52 18.76
N ASN A 300 11.64 -15.44 19.45
CA ASN A 300 12.46 -14.23 19.41
C ASN A 300 13.92 -14.55 19.83
N PRO A 301 14.92 -14.39 18.94
CA PRO A 301 16.28 -14.84 19.22
C PRO A 301 17.00 -13.96 20.24
N LEU A 302 16.47 -12.75 20.52
CA LEU A 302 16.93 -11.83 21.55
C LEU A 302 16.48 -12.23 22.97
N ARG A 303 15.60 -13.25 23.10
CA ARG A 303 15.21 -13.78 24.42
C ARG A 303 16.43 -14.25 25.21
N ARG A 304 16.42 -13.97 26.51
CA ARG A 304 17.34 -14.59 27.47
C ARG A 304 17.27 -16.11 27.33
N ARG A 305 18.37 -16.80 27.67
CA ARG A 305 18.35 -18.26 27.83
C ARG A 305 17.44 -18.62 29.01
N ASP A 306 17.62 -17.89 30.10
CA ASP A 306 16.88 -18.00 31.35
C ASP A 306 16.17 -16.65 31.59
N PRO A 307 14.85 -16.55 31.37
CA PRO A 307 14.07 -15.35 31.67
C PRO A 307 14.17 -14.97 33.16
N LEU A 308 14.10 -13.68 33.46
CA LEU A 308 13.99 -13.25 34.86
C LEU A 308 12.62 -13.71 35.42
N PRO A 309 12.56 -14.29 36.63
CA PRO A 309 11.31 -14.83 37.20
C PRO A 309 10.31 -13.74 37.58
N SER A 310 10.78 -12.50 37.76
CA SER A 310 10.00 -11.30 38.04
C SER A 310 10.74 -10.05 37.57
N ALA A 311 10.02 -8.94 37.46
CA ALA A 311 10.64 -7.63 37.33
C ALA A 311 11.54 -7.30 38.54
N ARG A 312 12.61 -6.56 38.28
CA ARG A 312 13.45 -5.95 39.31
C ARG A 312 12.88 -4.57 39.65
N ALA A 313 12.72 -4.29 40.94
CA ALA A 313 12.37 -2.95 41.39
C ALA A 313 13.45 -1.95 40.96
N THR A 314 13.03 -0.79 40.46
CA THR A 314 13.92 0.35 40.21
C THR A 314 14.19 1.12 41.50
N ASP A 315 15.38 1.72 41.58
CA ASP A 315 15.78 2.65 42.62
C ASP A 315 14.76 3.83 42.72
N PRO A 316 14.21 4.17 43.90
CA PRO A 316 13.15 5.17 44.04
C PRO A 316 13.62 6.64 43.91
N ARG A 317 14.50 6.93 42.95
CA ARG A 317 15.10 8.26 42.67
C ARG A 317 14.08 9.38 42.57
N PHE A 318 12.96 9.10 41.91
CA PHE A 318 11.89 10.08 41.66
C PHE A 318 10.67 9.91 42.60
N SER A 319 10.89 9.40 43.81
CA SER A 319 9.84 9.06 44.79
C SER A 319 8.90 10.19 45.24
N LYS A 320 9.28 11.47 45.08
CA LYS A 320 8.38 12.61 45.34
C LYS A 320 7.24 12.74 44.31
N VAL A 321 7.35 12.09 43.15
CA VAL A 321 6.46 12.30 41.98
C VAL A 321 6.01 11.02 41.28
N LEU A 322 6.82 9.95 41.34
CA LEU A 322 6.48 8.60 40.89
C LEU A 322 6.32 7.67 42.10
N ASP A 323 5.34 6.79 42.03
CA ASP A 323 5.09 5.76 43.06
C ASP A 323 5.93 4.51 42.77
N TYR A 324 6.59 3.98 43.80
CA TYR A 324 7.43 2.77 43.76
C TYR A 324 6.93 1.69 44.73
N THR A 325 5.76 1.87 45.36
CA THR A 325 5.19 0.91 46.33
C THR A 325 4.93 -0.46 45.70
N HIS A 326 4.56 -0.48 44.42
CA HIS A 326 4.29 -1.70 43.65
C HIS A 326 5.27 -1.80 42.48
N THR A 327 6.03 -2.88 42.40
CA THR A 327 6.85 -3.17 41.21
C THR A 327 5.93 -3.69 40.10
N PRO A 328 5.97 -3.12 38.87
CA PRO A 328 5.15 -3.62 37.77
C PRO A 328 5.53 -5.07 37.41
N PRO A 329 4.62 -5.89 36.85
CA PRO A 329 4.87 -7.30 36.59
C PRO A 329 6.10 -7.60 35.71
N LEU A 330 6.47 -6.65 34.84
CA LEU A 330 7.59 -6.74 33.90
C LEU A 330 8.38 -5.44 33.91
N ASN A 331 9.70 -5.51 33.78
CA ASN A 331 10.48 -4.33 33.42
C ASN A 331 10.25 -3.99 31.95
N THR A 332 10.01 -2.72 31.63
CA THR A 332 9.94 -2.23 30.25
C THR A 332 11.15 -1.38 29.94
N PHE A 333 11.82 -1.67 28.82
CA PHE A 333 12.88 -0.81 28.30
C PHE A 333 12.59 -0.36 26.87
N PRO A 334 12.86 0.91 26.53
CA PRO A 334 12.84 1.40 25.17
C PRO A 334 14.19 1.17 24.48
N ILE A 335 14.17 0.98 23.16
CA ILE A 335 15.32 1.14 22.28
C ILE A 335 14.93 2.08 21.15
N ARG A 336 15.80 3.06 20.87
CA ARG A 336 15.60 4.04 19.81
C ARG A 336 16.68 3.81 18.76
N ALA A 337 16.32 3.12 17.67
CA ALA A 337 17.19 2.93 16.51
C ALA A 337 16.84 3.92 15.40
N VAL A 338 17.82 4.44 14.68
CA VAL A 338 17.60 5.43 13.61
C VAL A 338 18.39 5.06 12.36
N LEU A 339 17.70 4.83 11.24
CA LEU A 339 18.35 4.80 9.94
C LEU A 339 18.64 6.25 9.51
N GLY A 340 19.92 6.56 9.32
CA GLY A 340 20.37 7.85 8.77
C GLY A 340 19.84 8.11 7.34
N PRO A 341 20.09 9.32 6.78
CA PRO A 341 19.51 9.74 5.51
C PRO A 341 19.89 8.81 4.36
N GLU A 342 21.15 8.39 4.26
CA GLU A 342 21.61 7.51 3.17
C GLU A 342 21.04 6.09 3.28
N SER A 343 21.02 5.50 4.47
CA SER A 343 20.37 4.21 4.73
C SER A 343 18.86 4.26 4.41
N THR A 344 18.19 5.36 4.75
CA THR A 344 16.78 5.60 4.42
C THR A 344 16.55 5.78 2.91
N LYS A 345 17.39 6.58 2.22
CA LYS A 345 17.37 6.74 0.75
C LYS A 345 17.61 5.41 0.04
N LYS A 346 18.56 4.59 0.50
CA LYS A 346 18.87 3.26 -0.04
C LYS A 346 17.71 2.28 0.16
N LEU A 347 17.11 2.22 1.35
CA LEU A 347 15.89 1.43 1.58
C LEU A 347 14.73 1.90 0.68
N ALA A 348 14.53 3.20 0.54
CA ALA A 348 13.52 3.77 -0.35
C ALA A 348 13.80 3.49 -1.84
N ARG A 349 15.06 3.46 -2.28
CA ARG A 349 15.49 3.03 -3.62
C ARG A 349 15.11 1.56 -3.87
N ILE A 350 15.50 0.67 -2.95
CA ILE A 350 15.21 -0.77 -3.04
C ILE A 350 13.69 -1.02 -3.05
N CYS A 351 12.93 -0.31 -2.20
CA CYS A 351 11.47 -0.41 -2.16
C CYS A 351 10.81 0.05 -3.48
N ARG A 352 11.29 1.16 -4.07
CA ARG A 352 10.83 1.66 -5.37
C ARG A 352 11.11 0.64 -6.48
N GLN A 353 12.34 0.13 -6.57
CA GLN A 353 12.73 -0.91 -7.54
C GLN A 353 11.87 -2.20 -7.40
N ALA A 354 11.53 -2.59 -6.17
CA ALA A 354 10.66 -3.74 -5.91
C ALA A 354 9.16 -3.48 -6.10
N ASN A 355 8.73 -2.23 -6.34
CA ASN A 355 7.33 -1.78 -6.38
C ASN A 355 6.55 -2.11 -5.08
N ILE A 356 7.16 -1.79 -3.93
CA ILE A 356 6.61 -1.97 -2.58
C ILE A 356 6.63 -0.66 -1.79
N SER A 357 5.85 -0.58 -0.72
CA SER A 357 5.91 0.57 0.20
C SER A 357 7.14 0.48 1.11
N VAL A 358 7.68 1.63 1.53
CA VAL A 358 8.77 1.71 2.52
C VAL A 358 8.42 0.94 3.79
N GLY A 359 7.20 1.05 4.31
CA GLY A 359 6.74 0.25 5.44
C GLY A 359 6.86 -1.27 5.22
N SER A 360 6.58 -1.77 4.01
CA SER A 360 6.80 -3.20 3.69
C SER A 360 8.30 -3.56 3.69
N GLY A 361 9.16 -2.63 3.29
CA GLY A 361 10.61 -2.71 3.42
C GLY A 361 11.07 -2.74 4.88
N CYS A 362 10.50 -1.91 5.75
CA CYS A 362 10.84 -1.92 7.19
C CYS A 362 10.45 -3.23 7.88
N PHE A 363 9.28 -3.80 7.55
CA PHE A 363 8.91 -5.16 8.02
C PHE A 363 9.92 -6.22 7.56
N ALA A 364 10.39 -6.13 6.30
CA ALA A 364 11.39 -7.05 5.78
C ALA A 364 12.77 -6.85 6.42
N LEU A 365 13.19 -5.60 6.67
CA LEU A 365 14.45 -5.28 7.33
C LEU A 365 14.48 -5.81 8.77
N VAL A 366 13.43 -5.56 9.57
CA VAL A 366 13.30 -6.11 10.93
C VAL A 366 13.34 -7.64 10.91
N ALA A 367 12.68 -8.27 9.93
CA ALA A 367 12.71 -9.72 9.75
C ALA A 367 14.11 -10.23 9.39
N MET A 368 14.87 -9.54 8.53
CA MET A 368 16.25 -9.91 8.17
C MET A 368 17.20 -9.82 9.37
N VAL A 369 17.09 -8.77 10.19
CA VAL A 369 17.88 -8.70 11.44
C VAL A 369 17.49 -9.86 12.37
N MET A 370 16.19 -10.13 12.57
CA MET A 370 15.75 -11.25 13.40
C MET A 370 16.23 -12.61 12.87
N MET A 371 16.22 -12.83 11.54
CA MET A 371 16.76 -14.05 10.93
C MET A 371 18.27 -14.18 11.18
N LEU A 372 19.05 -13.10 11.05
CA LEU A 372 20.48 -13.10 11.32
C LEU A 372 20.80 -13.48 12.78
N PHE A 373 20.04 -12.97 13.75
CA PHE A 373 20.19 -13.35 15.16
C PHE A 373 19.78 -14.80 15.43
N GLU A 374 18.78 -15.33 14.71
CA GLU A 374 18.41 -16.76 14.77
C GLU A 374 19.48 -17.66 14.13
N GLU A 375 20.15 -17.20 13.08
CA GLU A 375 21.32 -17.88 12.47
C GLU A 375 22.46 -18.00 13.47
N ARG A 376 22.84 -16.87 14.09
CA ARG A 376 23.89 -16.79 15.12
C ARG A 376 23.57 -17.63 16.36
N ARG A 377 22.30 -17.65 16.78
CA ARG A 377 21.85 -18.40 17.97
C ARG A 377 21.84 -19.90 17.74
N ASN A 378 21.39 -20.34 16.56
CA ASN A 378 21.18 -21.74 16.23
C ASN A 378 21.91 -22.11 14.91
N PRO A 379 23.26 -22.04 14.85
CA PRO A 379 24.00 -22.22 13.58
C PRO A 379 23.90 -23.64 13.02
N HIS A 380 23.68 -24.63 13.90
CA HIS A 380 23.56 -26.04 13.55
C HIS A 380 22.24 -26.42 12.84
N VAL A 381 21.23 -25.53 12.81
CA VAL A 381 19.94 -25.81 12.15
C VAL A 381 20.08 -25.57 10.63
N PRO A 382 19.87 -26.58 9.77
CA PRO A 382 19.95 -26.42 8.33
C PRO A 382 18.91 -25.42 7.79
N SER A 383 19.27 -24.64 6.77
CA SER A 383 18.41 -23.57 6.22
C SER A 383 17.01 -24.03 5.77
N HIS A 384 16.83 -25.32 5.43
CA HIS A 384 15.54 -25.90 5.05
C HIS A 384 14.65 -26.31 6.23
N GLU A 385 15.22 -26.45 7.43
CA GLU A 385 14.50 -26.75 8.68
C GLU A 385 14.11 -25.47 9.45
N ARG A 386 14.74 -24.33 9.11
CA ARG A 386 14.51 -23.05 9.80
C ARG A 386 13.08 -22.56 9.62
N LEU A 387 12.42 -22.30 10.76
CA LEU A 387 11.07 -21.77 10.80
C LEU A 387 11.00 -20.35 10.20
N PRO A 388 9.88 -19.94 9.61
CA PRO A 388 9.67 -18.59 9.11
C PRO A 388 9.65 -17.53 10.22
N PHE A 389 9.93 -16.28 9.85
CA PHE A 389 9.62 -15.13 10.69
C PHE A 389 8.11 -14.86 10.67
N VAL A 390 7.52 -14.62 11.85
CA VAL A 390 6.16 -14.08 11.96
C VAL A 390 6.19 -12.78 12.72
N GLY A 391 5.83 -11.70 12.04
CA GLY A 391 5.70 -10.37 12.63
C GLY A 391 4.22 -10.07 12.91
N SER A 392 3.83 -9.98 14.18
CA SER A 392 2.50 -9.49 14.54
C SER A 392 2.43 -7.97 14.34
N PHE A 393 1.26 -7.43 14.01
CA PHE A 393 1.11 -5.98 13.85
C PHE A 393 -0.28 -5.48 14.22
N PRO A 394 -0.40 -4.28 14.80
CA PRO A 394 -1.68 -3.62 14.95
C PRO A 394 -2.15 -3.05 13.62
N ILE A 395 -3.44 -3.22 13.35
CA ILE A 395 -4.17 -2.64 12.22
C ILE A 395 -4.82 -1.35 12.70
N ASN A 396 -4.63 -0.26 11.97
CA ASN A 396 -5.43 0.95 12.14
C ASN A 396 -6.89 0.66 11.67
N PRO A 397 -7.91 0.77 12.54
CA PRO A 397 -9.30 0.47 12.18
C PRO A 397 -9.97 1.58 11.35
N ARG A 398 -9.54 2.86 11.49
CA ARG A 398 -10.09 4.05 10.80
C ARG A 398 -10.34 3.81 9.29
N PRO A 399 -9.43 3.18 8.52
CA PRO A 399 -9.66 2.66 7.17
C PRO A 399 -10.97 1.96 6.81
N PHE A 400 -11.57 1.23 7.74
CA PHE A 400 -12.61 0.25 7.43
C PHE A 400 -13.99 0.66 7.94
N LEU A 401 -14.07 1.76 8.70
CA LEU A 401 -15.29 2.26 9.30
C LEU A 401 -16.12 2.99 8.23
N THR A 402 -17.43 2.77 8.25
CA THR A 402 -18.34 3.18 7.15
C THR A 402 -18.83 4.62 7.23
N ALA A 403 -18.26 5.45 8.10
CA ALA A 403 -18.71 6.81 8.38
C ALA A 403 -18.17 7.85 7.37
N SER A 404 -18.89 8.96 7.23
CA SER A 404 -18.36 10.22 6.68
C SER A 404 -17.06 10.63 7.41
N PRO A 405 -16.14 11.39 6.80
CA PRO A 405 -14.90 11.81 7.46
C PRO A 405 -15.16 12.41 8.84
N THR A 406 -14.53 11.86 9.87
CA THR A 406 -14.79 12.23 11.27
C THR A 406 -13.59 12.93 11.92
N THR A 407 -13.44 14.22 11.65
CA THR A 407 -12.52 15.06 12.43
C THR A 407 -12.90 14.95 13.92
N GLY A 408 -11.94 14.67 14.80
CA GLY A 408 -12.14 14.49 16.25
C GLY A 408 -12.73 13.14 16.70
N LYS A 409 -13.67 12.51 15.96
CA LYS A 409 -14.23 11.20 16.39
C LYS A 409 -13.30 10.01 16.19
N GLU A 410 -12.14 10.22 15.54
CA GLU A 410 -11.11 9.20 15.40
C GLU A 410 -10.25 9.01 16.67
N ASP A 411 -10.52 9.77 17.73
CA ASP A 411 -9.68 9.80 18.93
C ASP A 411 -9.83 8.53 19.79
N SER A 412 -11.03 7.95 19.86
CA SER A 412 -11.35 6.67 20.52
C SER A 412 -10.93 5.42 19.73
N LEU A 413 -10.43 5.59 18.50
CA LEU A 413 -10.08 4.48 17.63
C LEU A 413 -8.66 4.00 17.92
N ILE A 414 -8.56 3.03 18.83
CA ILE A 414 -7.27 2.49 19.25
C ILE A 414 -6.69 1.61 18.13
N LEU A 415 -6.76 0.29 18.26
CA LEU A 415 -6.07 -0.65 17.39
C LEU A 415 -6.93 -1.91 17.19
N ALA A 416 -6.73 -2.57 16.05
CA ALA A 416 -7.22 -3.92 15.78
C ALA A 416 -6.03 -4.90 15.70
N PHE A 417 -6.15 -6.10 16.25
CA PHE A 417 -5.02 -7.05 16.30
C PHE A 417 -5.02 -8.02 15.12
N SER A 418 -4.02 -7.95 14.24
CA SER A 418 -3.84 -8.97 13.19
C SER A 418 -3.26 -10.28 13.74
N ASP A 419 -3.37 -11.35 12.95
CA ASP A 419 -2.60 -12.59 13.14
C ASP A 419 -1.14 -12.48 12.64
N GLY A 420 -0.70 -11.28 12.24
CA GLY A 420 0.62 -11.01 11.70
C GLY A 420 0.80 -11.30 10.20
N ILE A 421 2.04 -11.11 9.73
CA ILE A 421 2.52 -11.57 8.43
C ILE A 421 3.58 -12.67 8.60
N THR A 422 3.59 -13.64 7.70
CA THR A 422 4.62 -14.70 7.65
C THR A 422 5.61 -14.41 6.53
N LEU A 423 6.89 -14.32 6.86
CA LEU A 423 7.98 -14.15 5.92
C LEU A 423 8.88 -15.40 5.96
N PRO A 424 9.20 -16.04 4.81
CA PRO A 424 10.06 -17.22 4.80
C PRO A 424 11.44 -16.87 5.35
N TYR A 425 12.10 -17.83 6.02
CA TYR A 425 13.49 -17.66 6.41
C TYR A 425 14.37 -17.54 5.16
N LEU A 426 15.28 -16.55 5.13
CA LEU A 426 16.29 -16.41 4.08
C LEU A 426 17.68 -16.24 4.74
N PRO A 427 18.62 -17.18 4.55
CA PRO A 427 19.90 -17.19 5.25
C PRO A 427 20.82 -16.01 4.91
N SER A 428 21.85 -15.81 5.73
CA SER A 428 22.71 -14.61 5.69
C SER A 428 23.68 -14.54 4.51
N ASP A 429 23.98 -15.68 3.90
CA ASP A 429 24.79 -15.89 2.70
C ASP A 429 24.19 -15.32 1.40
N LEU A 430 22.86 -15.25 1.30
CA LEU A 430 22.18 -14.69 0.13
C LEU A 430 22.32 -13.16 0.05
N ASP A 431 22.40 -12.64 -1.19
CA ASP A 431 22.44 -11.20 -1.47
C ASP A 431 21.42 -10.40 -0.64
N PHE A 432 21.92 -9.36 0.02
CA PHE A 432 21.15 -8.50 0.90
C PHE A 432 20.01 -7.78 0.17
N GLU A 433 20.28 -7.14 -0.97
CA GLU A 433 19.22 -6.41 -1.69
C GLU A 433 18.16 -7.39 -2.24
N GLY A 434 18.59 -8.53 -2.78
CA GLY A 434 17.74 -9.63 -3.22
C GLY A 434 16.81 -10.14 -2.13
N ARG A 435 17.33 -10.47 -0.95
CA ARG A 435 16.53 -10.87 0.22
C ARG A 435 15.53 -9.78 0.62
N LEU A 436 15.99 -8.53 0.74
CA LEU A 436 15.12 -7.41 1.13
C LEU A 436 14.00 -7.16 0.12
N ARG A 437 14.27 -7.29 -1.18
CA ARG A 437 13.26 -7.21 -2.26
C ARG A 437 12.26 -8.36 -2.21
N LEU A 438 12.72 -9.59 -1.96
CA LEU A 438 11.85 -10.79 -1.88
C LEU A 438 10.94 -10.74 -0.65
N LEU A 439 11.52 -10.53 0.53
CA LEU A 439 10.79 -10.40 1.80
C LEU A 439 9.86 -9.18 1.77
N GLY A 440 10.32 -8.06 1.20
CA GLY A 440 9.52 -6.85 1.03
C GLY A 440 8.30 -7.07 0.11
N LYS A 441 8.44 -7.82 -1.00
CA LYS A 441 7.32 -8.24 -1.85
C LYS A 441 6.35 -9.17 -1.12
N GLN A 442 6.87 -10.12 -0.34
CA GLN A 442 6.07 -11.04 0.47
C GLN A 442 5.29 -10.29 1.58
N ALA A 443 5.92 -9.33 2.24
CA ALA A 443 5.30 -8.43 3.22
C ALA A 443 4.22 -7.57 2.55
N ALA A 444 4.55 -6.91 1.44
CA ALA A 444 3.61 -6.07 0.69
C ALA A 444 2.37 -6.86 0.22
N ARG A 445 2.54 -8.12 -0.23
CA ARG A 445 1.41 -8.97 -0.65
C ARG A 445 0.43 -9.27 0.48
N GLN A 446 0.93 -9.43 1.70
CA GLN A 446 0.10 -9.66 2.89
C GLN A 446 -0.48 -8.35 3.43
N LEU A 447 0.34 -7.32 3.62
CA LEU A 447 -0.08 -6.00 4.12
C LEU A 447 -1.12 -5.32 3.21
N ARG A 448 -1.06 -5.48 1.88
CA ARG A 448 -2.09 -4.99 0.93
C ARG A 448 -3.50 -5.50 1.21
N GLN A 449 -3.65 -6.61 1.93
CA GLN A 449 -4.96 -7.14 2.35
C GLN A 449 -5.63 -6.18 3.36
N TYR A 450 -4.83 -5.46 4.16
CA TYR A 450 -5.25 -4.51 5.19
C TYR A 450 -5.13 -3.03 4.76
N GLN A 451 -4.93 -2.73 3.47
CA GLN A 451 -4.81 -1.35 2.98
C GLN A 451 -6.14 -0.76 2.48
N LYS A 452 -6.34 0.55 2.75
CA LYS A 452 -7.39 1.39 2.17
C LYS A 452 -7.36 1.30 0.64
N ARG A 453 -8.33 0.58 0.07
CA ARG A 453 -8.77 0.72 -1.32
C ARG A 453 -10.29 0.67 -1.28
N LEU A 454 -10.96 1.55 -2.01
CA LEU A 454 -12.38 1.35 -2.32
C LEU A 454 -12.46 0.07 -3.14
N ARG A 455 -13.11 -0.97 -2.60
CA ARG A 455 -13.20 -2.28 -3.24
C ARG A 455 -14.61 -2.45 -3.80
N SER A 456 -14.72 -3.06 -4.98
CA SER A 456 -16.02 -3.53 -5.45
C SER A 456 -16.52 -4.66 -4.55
N LEU A 457 -17.83 -4.93 -4.56
CA LEU A 457 -18.38 -6.09 -3.85
C LEU A 457 -17.75 -7.41 -4.33
N GLU A 458 -17.36 -7.47 -5.60
CA GLU A 458 -16.69 -8.62 -6.20
C GLU A 458 -15.26 -8.77 -5.68
N GLU A 459 -14.53 -7.67 -5.52
CA GLU A 459 -13.21 -7.65 -4.88
C GLU A 459 -13.27 -7.99 -3.39
N GLU A 460 -14.30 -7.55 -2.66
CA GLU A 460 -14.52 -7.97 -1.27
C GLU A 460 -14.76 -9.48 -1.15
N VAL A 461 -15.59 -10.05 -2.03
CA VAL A 461 -15.85 -11.50 -2.05
C VAL A 461 -14.57 -12.30 -2.33
N HIS A 462 -13.68 -11.81 -3.19
CA HIS A 462 -12.38 -12.47 -3.46
C HIS A 462 -11.41 -12.44 -2.27
N LEU A 463 -11.61 -11.58 -1.27
CA LEU A 463 -10.77 -11.54 -0.06
C LEU A 463 -11.22 -12.53 1.02
N GLY A 464 -12.44 -13.04 0.94
CA GLY A 464 -13.03 -13.94 1.94
C GLY A 464 -12.95 -13.35 3.36
N SER A 465 -12.33 -14.10 4.28
CA SER A 465 -12.10 -13.69 5.69
C SER A 465 -11.27 -12.42 5.86
N LYS A 466 -10.68 -11.89 4.78
CA LYS A 466 -9.88 -10.67 4.78
C LYS A 466 -10.60 -9.48 4.14
N SER A 467 -11.88 -9.61 3.79
CA SER A 467 -12.69 -8.44 3.43
C SER A 467 -12.88 -7.54 4.66
N PRO A 468 -13.00 -6.21 4.51
CA PRO A 468 -13.35 -5.31 5.62
C PRO A 468 -14.60 -5.75 6.37
N THR A 469 -15.58 -6.28 5.63
CA THR A 469 -16.86 -6.79 6.11
C THR A 469 -16.78 -8.08 6.93
N GLN A 470 -15.71 -8.88 6.81
CA GLN A 470 -15.43 -10.05 7.67
C GLN A 470 -14.34 -9.77 8.71
N LEU A 471 -13.43 -8.83 8.44
CA LEU A 471 -12.32 -8.48 9.32
C LEU A 471 -12.80 -8.04 10.71
N PHE A 472 -13.74 -7.08 10.80
CA PHE A 472 -14.23 -6.61 12.10
C PHE A 472 -14.90 -7.68 12.97
N PRO A 473 -15.85 -8.51 12.47
CA PRO A 473 -16.39 -9.63 13.23
C PRO A 473 -15.32 -10.60 13.76
N LEU A 474 -14.29 -10.91 12.95
CA LEU A 474 -13.21 -11.82 13.35
C LEU A 474 -12.29 -11.20 14.41
N LEU A 475 -11.96 -9.92 14.26
CA LEU A 475 -11.19 -9.14 15.24
C LEU A 475 -11.95 -9.04 16.56
N TYR A 476 -13.22 -8.68 16.50
CA TYR A 476 -14.11 -8.51 17.63
C TYR A 476 -14.17 -9.75 18.51
N LEU A 477 -14.45 -10.92 17.92
CA LEU A 477 -14.42 -12.21 18.63
C LEU A 477 -13.04 -12.51 19.24
N SER A 478 -11.95 -12.14 18.55
CA SER A 478 -10.58 -12.34 19.05
C SER A 478 -10.23 -11.40 20.21
N THR A 479 -10.77 -10.18 20.23
CA THR A 479 -10.62 -9.23 21.35
C THR A 479 -11.43 -9.69 22.55
N LEU A 480 -12.65 -10.21 22.36
CA LEU A 480 -13.47 -10.77 23.45
C LEU A 480 -12.75 -11.91 24.18
N GLU A 481 -12.17 -12.86 23.45
CA GLU A 481 -11.38 -13.96 24.03
C GLU A 481 -10.11 -13.48 24.75
N ARG A 482 -9.40 -12.49 24.19
CA ARG A 482 -8.20 -11.90 24.81
C ARG A 482 -8.54 -11.13 26.08
N LEU A 483 -9.69 -10.46 26.11
CA LEU A 483 -10.21 -9.80 27.29
C LEU A 483 -10.53 -10.85 28.36
N GLU A 484 -11.39 -11.82 28.05
CA GLU A 484 -11.83 -12.86 29.00
C GLU A 484 -10.69 -13.75 29.52
N SER A 485 -9.63 -13.94 28.73
CA SER A 485 -8.42 -14.67 29.18
C SER A 485 -7.50 -13.84 30.09
N ARG A 486 -7.46 -12.51 29.94
CA ARG A 486 -6.60 -11.61 30.73
C ARG A 486 -7.25 -11.06 31.99
N THR A 487 -8.56 -10.86 31.97
CA THR A 487 -9.32 -10.36 33.13
C THR A 487 -9.16 -11.30 34.33
N LYS A 488 -8.89 -10.75 35.52
CA LYS A 488 -8.87 -11.52 36.78
C LYS A 488 -10.19 -12.28 36.99
N ALA A 489 -10.13 -13.44 37.64
CA ALA A 489 -11.26 -14.38 37.77
C ALA A 489 -12.55 -13.72 38.28
N GLU A 490 -12.46 -12.82 39.25
CA GLU A 490 -13.58 -12.07 39.84
C GLU A 490 -14.29 -11.13 38.86
N ARG A 491 -13.59 -10.61 37.85
CA ARG A 491 -14.13 -9.68 36.85
C ARG A 491 -14.48 -10.36 35.50
N LYS A 492 -14.32 -11.69 35.40
CA LYS A 492 -14.62 -12.45 34.18
C LYS A 492 -16.11 -12.45 33.88
N ARG A 493 -16.47 -12.35 32.60
CA ARG A 493 -17.87 -12.20 32.16
C ARG A 493 -18.53 -13.53 31.78
N GLY A 494 -17.81 -14.65 31.91
CA GLY A 494 -18.24 -15.99 31.50
C GLY A 494 -18.37 -16.12 29.98
N TRP A 495 -17.61 -15.33 29.22
CA TRP A 495 -17.82 -15.17 27.77
C TRP A 495 -17.15 -16.27 26.93
N ASP A 496 -17.83 -17.41 26.84
CA ASP A 496 -17.51 -18.41 25.81
C ASP A 496 -18.12 -18.03 24.45
N VAL A 497 -17.38 -17.22 23.69
CA VAL A 497 -17.82 -16.74 22.37
C VAL A 497 -17.67 -17.79 21.26
N GLN A 498 -16.94 -18.89 21.51
CA GLN A 498 -16.68 -19.94 20.53
C GLN A 498 -17.43 -21.24 20.78
N GLY A 499 -17.82 -21.53 22.02
CA GLY A 499 -18.47 -22.78 22.39
C GLY A 499 -17.63 -23.99 21.99
N GLU A 500 -18.32 -25.01 21.50
CA GLU A 500 -17.76 -26.26 20.96
C GLU A 500 -16.84 -26.08 19.73
N TYR A 501 -16.67 -24.86 19.21
CA TYR A 501 -15.86 -24.54 18.03
C TYR A 501 -14.68 -23.62 18.37
N PRO A 502 -13.74 -24.03 19.25
CA PRO A 502 -12.62 -23.19 19.67
C PRO A 502 -11.80 -22.70 18.46
N ALA A 503 -11.35 -21.45 18.50
CA ALA A 503 -10.50 -20.87 17.45
C ALA A 503 -9.18 -21.64 17.34
N LYS A 504 -8.71 -21.90 16.11
CA LYS A 504 -7.36 -22.46 15.92
C LYS A 504 -6.31 -21.38 16.10
N LEU A 505 -5.67 -21.39 17.26
CA LEU A 505 -4.52 -20.55 17.57
C LEU A 505 -3.25 -21.05 16.85
N GLY A 506 -2.26 -20.17 16.70
CA GLY A 506 -0.93 -20.53 16.21
C GLY A 506 -0.20 -21.43 17.21
N ALA A 507 0.61 -22.36 16.70
CA ALA A 507 1.41 -23.26 17.54
C ALA A 507 2.50 -22.51 18.33
N THR A 508 2.92 -21.34 17.88
CA THR A 508 3.89 -20.47 18.55
C THR A 508 3.39 -19.03 18.60
N PRO A 509 3.82 -18.22 19.58
CA PRO A 509 3.71 -16.77 19.49
C PRO A 509 4.51 -16.24 18.29
N ALA A 510 4.15 -15.05 17.80
CA ALA A 510 4.91 -14.34 16.78
C ALA A 510 6.35 -14.03 17.27
N THR A 511 7.31 -13.98 16.34
CA THR A 511 8.72 -13.68 16.62
C THR A 511 8.88 -12.30 17.24
N CYS A 512 8.19 -11.29 16.72
CA CYS A 512 8.12 -9.96 17.34
C CYS A 512 6.85 -9.20 16.88
N GLY A 513 6.56 -8.08 17.53
CA GLY A 513 5.63 -7.08 17.03
C GLY A 513 6.34 -6.10 16.11
N VAL A 514 5.70 -5.70 15.01
CA VAL A 514 6.16 -4.62 14.13
C VAL A 514 4.97 -3.72 13.80
N SER A 515 5.05 -2.44 14.10
CA SER A 515 4.04 -1.43 13.77
C SER A 515 4.64 -0.40 12.81
N SER A 516 3.83 0.21 11.95
CA SER A 516 4.29 1.24 11.02
C SER A 516 3.26 2.36 10.96
N VAL A 517 3.59 3.51 11.54
CA VAL A 517 2.69 4.68 11.60
C VAL A 517 2.68 5.45 10.27
N GLY A 518 3.76 5.35 9.49
CA GLY A 518 3.96 6.10 8.25
C GLY A 518 4.83 7.35 8.46
N ALA A 519 4.68 8.35 7.61
CA ALA A 519 5.41 9.61 7.72
C ALA A 519 4.79 10.51 8.80
N ARG A 520 5.48 10.69 9.92
CA ARG A 520 5.10 11.57 11.05
C ARG A 520 4.87 13.00 10.58
N SER A 521 5.69 13.48 9.65
CA SER A 521 5.58 14.81 9.04
C SER A 521 4.22 15.11 8.38
N SER A 522 3.39 14.10 8.08
CA SER A 522 2.01 14.29 7.63
C SER A 522 1.01 14.63 8.74
N VAL A 523 1.42 14.57 10.00
CA VAL A 523 0.62 14.87 11.21
C VAL A 523 1.31 15.93 12.07
N ILE A 524 2.60 15.76 12.34
CA ILE A 524 3.45 16.68 13.11
C ILE A 524 4.85 16.74 12.47
N SER A 525 5.32 17.96 12.16
CA SER A 525 6.59 18.20 11.49
C SER A 525 7.35 19.34 12.17
N SER A 526 8.67 19.23 12.17
CA SER A 526 9.59 20.31 12.52
C SER A 526 9.64 21.35 11.40
N GLY A 527 9.91 22.60 11.74
CA GLY A 527 9.91 23.73 10.82
C GLY A 527 8.51 24.24 10.49
N LYS A 528 7.50 23.92 11.29
CA LYS A 528 6.15 24.51 11.16
C LYS A 528 6.14 25.93 11.70
N TYR A 529 6.88 26.16 12.79
CA TYR A 529 7.07 27.47 13.40
C TYR A 529 8.56 27.84 13.38
N ASP A 530 8.87 29.10 13.07
CA ASP A 530 10.24 29.60 12.97
C ASP A 530 10.74 30.10 14.34
N THR A 531 11.46 29.26 15.08
CA THR A 531 12.06 29.59 16.38
C THR A 531 13.31 30.49 16.29
N GLY A 532 13.76 30.81 15.07
CA GLY A 532 14.83 31.77 14.83
C GLY A 532 14.42 33.22 15.09
N LYS A 533 13.11 33.52 15.07
CA LYS A 533 12.59 34.87 15.35
C LYS A 533 11.22 34.84 16.01
N LEU A 534 10.95 35.83 16.86
CA LEU A 534 9.63 36.04 17.46
C LEU A 534 8.72 36.79 16.47
N PRO A 535 7.55 36.27 16.06
CA PRO A 535 6.59 37.01 15.25
C PRO A 535 6.11 38.29 15.96
N PRO A 536 5.87 39.38 15.23
CA PRO A 536 5.33 40.61 15.82
C PRO A 536 4.02 40.34 16.60
N GLY A 537 3.99 40.74 17.87
CA GLY A 537 2.83 40.56 18.75
C GLY A 537 2.71 39.16 19.39
N HIS A 538 3.64 38.24 19.14
CA HIS A 538 3.77 37.01 19.91
C HIS A 538 4.89 37.16 20.96
N ASP A 539 4.73 36.51 22.11
CA ASP A 539 5.70 36.43 23.19
C ASP A 539 6.38 35.05 23.30
N VAL A 540 5.82 34.05 22.61
CA VAL A 540 6.30 32.65 22.54
C VAL A 540 6.14 32.14 21.10
N VAL A 541 7.15 31.43 20.60
CA VAL A 541 7.09 30.54 19.44
C VAL A 541 7.54 29.16 19.90
N ALA A 542 6.81 28.12 19.51
CA ALA A 542 7.13 26.74 19.86
C ALA A 542 7.12 25.86 18.60
N ASP A 543 8.23 25.19 18.29
CA ASP A 543 8.31 24.28 17.14
C ASP A 543 8.65 22.86 17.57
N PHE A 544 8.08 21.90 16.85
CA PHE A 544 8.29 20.48 17.12
C PHE A 544 9.73 20.07 16.79
N ARG A 545 10.39 19.34 17.71
CA ARG A 545 11.72 18.76 17.46
C ARG A 545 11.68 17.23 17.41
N ASN A 546 11.10 16.57 18.41
CA ASN A 546 10.97 15.11 18.37
C ASN A 546 9.81 14.57 19.24
N LEU A 547 9.36 13.36 18.89
CA LEU A 547 8.38 12.56 19.63
C LEU A 547 8.86 11.12 19.74
N ASN A 548 9.19 10.67 20.95
CA ASN A 548 9.45 9.27 21.25
C ASN A 548 8.23 8.69 21.98
N THR A 549 7.68 7.57 21.49
CA THR A 549 6.59 6.86 22.14
C THR A 549 7.05 5.47 22.55
N THR A 550 6.67 5.01 23.74
CA THR A 550 6.96 3.68 24.25
C THR A 550 5.73 3.12 24.93
N VAL A 551 5.41 1.87 24.60
CA VAL A 551 4.30 1.11 25.19
C VAL A 551 4.87 0.32 26.38
N ARG A 552 4.28 0.39 27.57
CA ARG A 552 4.66 -0.52 28.69
C ARG A 552 4.46 -1.96 28.23
N ALA A 553 5.53 -2.77 28.22
CA ALA A 553 5.57 -4.03 27.50
C ALA A 553 4.66 -5.12 28.09
N ARG A 554 4.20 -6.04 27.22
CA ARG A 554 3.49 -7.28 27.58
C ARG A 554 4.46 -8.47 27.66
N ASP A 555 3.98 -9.59 28.18
CA ASP A 555 4.80 -10.77 28.49
C ASP A 555 5.53 -11.31 27.25
N GLY A 556 6.86 -11.32 27.30
CA GLY A 556 7.73 -11.77 26.21
C GLY A 556 7.69 -10.90 24.95
N GLU A 557 7.20 -9.66 25.04
CA GLU A 557 7.03 -8.73 23.93
C GLU A 557 8.35 -8.06 23.51
N PHE A 558 8.49 -7.89 22.20
CA PHE A 558 9.46 -7.02 21.56
C PHE A 558 8.72 -6.34 20.40
N LEU A 559 8.29 -5.10 20.62
CA LEU A 559 7.40 -4.35 19.73
C LEU A 559 8.18 -3.22 19.05
N VAL A 560 8.39 -3.34 17.74
CA VAL A 560 9.13 -2.37 16.91
C VAL A 560 8.16 -1.38 16.25
N GLY A 561 8.06 -0.16 16.77
CA GLY A 561 7.28 0.93 16.17
C GLY A 561 8.10 1.70 15.13
N VAL A 562 7.68 1.67 13.87
CA VAL A 562 8.37 2.33 12.75
C VAL A 562 7.67 3.64 12.36
N VAL A 563 8.46 4.71 12.27
CA VAL A 563 8.01 6.07 11.97
C VAL A 563 8.98 6.74 10.99
N GLY A 564 8.47 7.31 9.91
CA GLY A 564 9.25 8.16 9.00
C GLY A 564 9.24 9.62 9.45
N ASP A 565 10.40 10.27 9.41
CA ASP A 565 10.64 11.57 10.02
C ASP A 565 11.60 12.39 9.15
N GLY A 566 11.04 13.14 8.18
CA GLY A 566 11.84 13.74 7.11
C GLY A 566 12.58 12.67 6.31
N ASP A 567 13.91 12.82 6.20
CA ASP A 567 14.80 11.86 5.55
C ASP A 567 15.23 10.68 6.44
N TYR A 568 14.72 10.57 7.67
CA TYR A 568 15.07 9.53 8.64
C TYR A 568 13.95 8.49 8.80
N LEU A 569 14.32 7.25 9.10
CA LEU A 569 13.39 6.23 9.60
C LEU A 569 13.77 5.86 11.03
N ARG A 570 12.86 6.12 11.97
CA ARG A 570 13.02 5.82 13.39
C ARG A 570 12.30 4.52 13.74
N PHE A 571 12.97 3.67 14.49
CA PHE A 571 12.47 2.39 15.00
C PHE A 571 12.46 2.50 16.53
N GLN A 572 11.30 2.81 17.07
CA GLN A 572 11.03 2.95 18.50
C GLN A 572 10.56 1.59 19.02
N VAL A 573 11.49 0.86 19.64
CA VAL A 573 11.24 -0.45 20.23
C VAL A 573 10.80 -0.29 21.68
N SER A 574 9.80 -1.04 22.09
CA SER A 574 9.52 -1.34 23.50
C SER A 574 9.66 -2.84 23.72
N TYR A 575 10.28 -3.27 24.81
CA TYR A 575 10.47 -4.69 25.09
C TYR A 575 10.37 -5.04 26.58
N ASP A 576 9.97 -6.28 26.84
CA ASP A 576 9.97 -6.93 28.14
C ASP A 576 11.41 -7.27 28.55
N GLY A 577 11.97 -6.50 29.49
CA GLY A 577 13.32 -6.68 30.03
C GLY A 577 13.50 -7.95 30.88
N CYS A 578 12.41 -8.59 31.30
CA CYS A 578 12.46 -9.89 31.99
C CYS A 578 12.70 -11.02 30.99
N ALA A 579 12.08 -10.97 29.81
CA ALA A 579 12.20 -12.00 28.79
C ALA A 579 13.33 -11.76 27.75
N ILE A 580 13.58 -10.50 27.39
CA ILE A 580 14.58 -10.10 26.39
C ILE A 580 15.90 -9.72 27.08
N ASP A 581 17.00 -10.06 26.43
CA ASP A 581 18.35 -9.70 26.85
C ASP A 581 18.69 -8.26 26.39
N PRO A 582 18.90 -7.30 27.31
CA PRO A 582 19.19 -5.91 26.94
C PRO A 582 20.45 -5.75 26.08
N THR A 583 21.47 -6.58 26.28
CA THR A 583 22.70 -6.52 25.49
C THR A 583 22.45 -6.93 24.05
N LYS A 584 21.69 -8.02 23.83
CA LYS A 584 21.26 -8.44 22.48
C LYS A 584 20.30 -7.45 21.84
N ALA A 585 19.49 -6.76 22.64
CA ALA A 585 18.60 -5.74 22.14
C ALA A 585 19.38 -4.50 21.65
N GLN A 586 20.46 -4.09 22.34
CA GLN A 586 21.38 -3.06 21.85
C GLN A 586 22.21 -3.53 20.64
N GLU A 587 22.63 -4.80 20.61
CA GLU A 587 23.25 -5.39 19.41
C GLU A 587 22.28 -5.34 18.22
N TRP A 588 21.00 -5.68 18.43
CA TRP A 588 19.94 -5.59 17.41
C TRP A 588 19.77 -4.15 16.92
N LYS A 589 19.84 -3.15 17.81
CA LYS A 589 19.81 -1.73 17.46
C LYS A 589 20.96 -1.40 16.51
N HIS A 590 22.20 -1.67 16.93
CA HIS A 590 23.41 -1.38 16.16
C HIS A 590 23.41 -2.09 14.79
N VAL A 591 23.03 -3.37 14.75
CA VAL A 591 22.89 -4.12 13.50
C VAL A 591 21.83 -3.48 12.61
N LEU A 592 20.65 -3.09 13.12
CA LEU A 592 19.60 -2.45 12.31
C LEU A 592 20.07 -1.12 11.70
N GLU A 593 20.75 -0.28 12.48
CA GLU A 593 21.24 1.03 12.05
C GLU A 593 22.27 0.90 10.91
N THR A 594 23.20 -0.04 11.05
CA THR A 594 24.31 -0.26 10.12
C THR A 594 24.00 -1.21 8.96
N MET A 595 22.94 -2.04 9.01
CA MET A 595 22.67 -3.08 7.99
C MET A 595 22.51 -2.56 6.56
N LEU A 596 22.10 -1.29 6.43
CA LEU A 596 21.88 -0.61 5.16
C LEU A 596 23.03 0.30 4.76
N GLU A 597 23.96 0.60 5.65
CA GLU A 597 25.17 1.31 5.28
C GLU A 597 25.87 0.46 4.21
N SER A 598 26.40 1.11 3.19
CA SER A 598 27.31 0.38 2.32
C SER A 598 28.51 0.07 3.19
N LYS A 599 28.77 -1.23 3.44
CA LYS A 599 30.13 -1.63 3.82
C LYS A 599 31.04 -0.92 2.84
N GLU A 600 31.91 -0.07 3.33
CA GLU A 600 33.03 0.39 2.53
C GLU A 600 33.92 -0.83 2.37
N ILE A 601 33.61 -1.63 1.33
CA ILE A 601 34.62 -2.38 0.58
C ILE A 601 35.72 -1.36 0.38
N PHE A 602 36.89 -1.62 1.00
CA PHE A 602 37.91 -0.63 1.30
C PHE A 602 38.03 0.36 0.15
N LYS A 603 37.43 1.54 0.30
CA LYS A 603 37.55 2.57 -0.72
C LYS A 603 38.99 3.03 -0.65
N MET A 604 39.78 2.51 -1.57
CA MET A 604 41.05 3.07 -2.00
C MET A 604 40.98 4.58 -1.85
N GLU A 605 41.84 5.12 -0.98
CA GLU A 605 41.85 6.53 -0.60
C GLU A 605 41.65 7.41 -1.83
N PRO A 606 40.75 8.41 -1.81
CA PRO A 606 40.37 9.15 -3.01
C PRO A 606 41.57 9.68 -3.81
N ASP A 607 42.61 10.12 -3.11
CA ASP A 607 43.87 10.61 -3.68
C ASP A 607 44.64 9.50 -4.43
N ARG A 608 44.72 8.28 -3.86
CA ARG A 608 45.34 7.11 -4.52
C ARG A 608 44.49 6.60 -5.68
N ARG A 609 43.16 6.73 -5.60
CA ARG A 609 42.25 6.39 -6.70
C ARG A 609 42.46 7.37 -7.86
N ALA A 610 42.59 8.66 -7.57
CA ALA A 610 42.90 9.69 -8.57
C ALA A 610 44.28 9.44 -9.20
N GLU A 611 45.33 9.18 -8.41
CA GLU A 611 46.68 8.83 -8.92
C GLU A 611 46.65 7.65 -9.90
N LEU A 612 45.86 6.61 -9.61
CA LEU A 612 45.71 5.44 -10.50
C LEU A 612 44.87 5.70 -11.75
N VAL A 613 43.87 6.59 -11.66
CA VAL A 613 43.09 7.07 -12.81
C VAL A 613 43.95 7.91 -13.74
N ASP A 614 44.68 8.89 -13.21
CA ASP A 614 45.59 9.74 -13.97
C ASP A 614 46.68 8.89 -14.65
N ALA A 615 47.26 7.92 -13.92
CA ALA A 615 48.26 7.02 -14.48
C ALA A 615 47.70 6.15 -15.63
N VAL A 616 46.52 5.54 -15.47
CA VAL A 616 45.95 4.68 -16.54
C VAL A 616 45.55 5.49 -17.78
N GLN A 617 45.20 6.77 -17.62
CA GLN A 617 44.91 7.68 -18.74
C GLN A 617 46.16 8.03 -19.56
N THR A 618 47.37 7.79 -19.06
CA THR A 618 48.62 7.94 -19.84
C THR A 618 48.98 6.71 -20.68
N PHE A 619 48.30 5.58 -20.49
CA PHE A 619 48.57 4.34 -21.21
C PHE A 619 47.89 4.32 -22.58
N SER A 620 48.52 3.69 -23.58
CA SER A 620 47.89 3.52 -24.89
C SER A 620 46.74 2.50 -24.84
N HIS A 621 45.86 2.52 -25.84
CA HIS A 621 44.82 1.49 -25.98
C HIS A 621 45.41 0.07 -26.08
N GLU A 622 46.59 -0.08 -26.67
CA GLU A 622 47.29 -1.37 -26.73
C GLU A 622 47.77 -1.81 -25.34
N ASP A 623 48.36 -0.92 -24.56
CA ASP A 623 48.84 -1.20 -23.18
C ASP A 623 47.67 -1.62 -22.28
N ILE A 624 46.54 -0.93 -22.38
CA ILE A 624 45.31 -1.25 -21.64
C ILE A 624 44.77 -2.61 -22.12
N GLY A 625 44.87 -2.92 -23.41
CA GLY A 625 44.56 -4.24 -23.98
C GLY A 625 45.46 -5.35 -23.43
N ARG A 626 46.78 -5.12 -23.31
CA ARG A 626 47.75 -6.07 -22.71
C ARG A 626 47.47 -6.29 -21.22
N LEU A 627 47.20 -5.22 -20.47
CA LEU A 627 46.78 -5.28 -19.06
C LEU A 627 45.52 -6.14 -18.89
N TYR A 628 44.51 -5.93 -19.76
CA TYR A 628 43.28 -6.71 -19.73
C TYR A 628 43.52 -8.19 -20.10
N ARG A 629 44.27 -8.48 -21.17
CA ARG A 629 44.61 -9.87 -21.55
C ARG A 629 45.37 -10.60 -20.45
N ALA A 630 46.34 -9.95 -19.82
CA ALA A 630 47.07 -10.51 -18.68
C ALA A 630 46.14 -10.90 -17.52
N LEU A 631 45.17 -10.03 -17.18
CA LEU A 631 44.16 -10.30 -16.15
C LEU A 631 43.22 -11.45 -16.51
N VAL A 632 42.76 -11.52 -17.77
CA VAL A 632 41.95 -12.65 -18.26
C VAL A 632 42.74 -13.95 -18.16
N CYS A 633 44.00 -13.99 -18.62
CA CYS A 633 44.84 -15.19 -18.53
C CYS A 633 45.11 -15.62 -17.08
N LEU A 634 45.32 -14.70 -16.14
CA LEU A 634 45.46 -15.04 -14.71
C LEU A 634 44.17 -15.69 -14.16
N GLN A 635 43.01 -15.16 -14.54
CA GLN A 635 41.71 -15.63 -14.08
C GLN A 635 41.31 -16.98 -14.70
N GLU A 636 41.50 -17.17 -16.00
CA GLU A 636 41.17 -18.40 -16.72
C GLU A 636 42.05 -19.58 -16.27
N ASN A 637 43.35 -19.33 -16.06
CA ASN A 637 44.29 -20.35 -15.60
C ASN A 637 44.22 -20.62 -14.08
N GLN A 638 43.36 -19.90 -13.34
CA GLN A 638 43.26 -19.95 -11.87
C GLN A 638 44.63 -19.76 -11.17
N THR A 639 45.47 -18.92 -11.76
CA THR A 639 46.84 -18.71 -11.29
C THR A 639 46.83 -17.86 -10.01
N GLU A 640 47.57 -18.29 -8.99
CA GLU A 640 47.73 -17.54 -7.74
C GLU A 640 48.24 -16.12 -8.03
N LEU A 641 47.58 -15.09 -7.48
CA LEU A 641 47.86 -13.67 -7.75
C LEU A 641 49.13 -13.18 -7.02
N THR A 642 50.27 -13.78 -7.33
CA THR A 642 51.58 -13.33 -6.87
C THR A 642 52.15 -12.28 -7.84
N PRO A 643 53.00 -11.32 -7.37
CA PRO A 643 53.64 -10.35 -8.25
C PRO A 643 54.42 -10.97 -9.42
N ILE A 644 55.04 -12.13 -9.18
CA ILE A 644 55.80 -12.88 -10.20
C ILE A 644 54.85 -13.42 -11.28
N ASN A 645 53.72 -14.00 -10.88
CA ASN A 645 52.73 -14.53 -11.82
C ASN A 645 52.07 -13.41 -12.63
N VAL A 646 51.72 -12.29 -12.00
CA VAL A 646 51.13 -11.12 -12.66
C VAL A 646 52.09 -10.50 -13.68
N ALA A 647 53.35 -10.29 -13.31
CA ALA A 647 54.37 -9.80 -14.23
C ALA A 647 54.63 -10.79 -15.39
N ARG A 648 54.62 -12.09 -15.13
CA ARG A 648 54.81 -13.13 -16.16
C ARG A 648 53.69 -13.12 -17.21
N GLU A 649 52.43 -13.10 -16.79
CA GLU A 649 51.31 -13.10 -17.76
C GLU A 649 51.23 -11.78 -18.54
N TYR A 650 51.63 -10.64 -17.95
CA TYR A 650 51.76 -9.38 -18.70
C TYR A 650 52.91 -9.42 -19.71
N VAL A 651 54.10 -9.88 -19.31
CA VAL A 651 55.25 -10.05 -20.23
C VAL A 651 54.88 -10.98 -21.38
N LYS A 652 54.14 -12.06 -21.12
CA LYS A 652 53.62 -12.96 -22.14
C LYS A 652 52.68 -12.23 -23.12
N ALA A 653 51.71 -11.47 -22.63
CA ALA A 653 50.80 -10.67 -23.47
C ALA A 653 51.54 -9.62 -24.34
N CYS A 654 52.67 -9.09 -23.86
CA CYS A 654 53.51 -8.19 -24.65
C CYS A 654 54.33 -8.93 -25.73
N VAL A 655 54.86 -10.12 -25.41
CA VAL A 655 55.58 -10.95 -26.39
C VAL A 655 54.65 -11.41 -27.51
N GLU A 656 53.38 -11.71 -27.21
CA GLU A 656 52.34 -12.01 -28.19
C GLU A 656 52.07 -10.83 -29.16
N ASP A 657 52.19 -9.58 -28.67
CA ASP A 657 52.08 -8.35 -29.47
C ASP A 657 53.39 -7.94 -30.18
N GLY A 658 54.50 -8.66 -29.96
CA GLY A 658 55.84 -8.24 -30.42
C GLY A 658 56.40 -7.01 -29.68
N HIS A 659 55.80 -6.61 -28.55
CA HIS A 659 56.21 -5.43 -27.78
C HIS A 659 57.40 -5.76 -26.86
N PRO A 660 58.54 -5.04 -26.95
CA PRO A 660 59.72 -5.31 -26.14
C PRO A 660 59.51 -4.88 -24.68
N THR A 661 59.41 -5.85 -23.77
CA THR A 661 59.18 -5.56 -22.34
C THR A 661 60.47 -5.28 -21.57
N SER A 662 60.39 -4.26 -20.71
CA SER A 662 61.37 -4.01 -19.65
C SER A 662 60.77 -4.40 -18.29
N PRO A 663 61.55 -4.92 -17.33
CA PRO A 663 61.13 -5.02 -15.93
C PRO A 663 60.71 -3.69 -15.29
N THR A 664 61.02 -2.56 -15.93
CA THR A 664 60.64 -1.20 -15.50
C THR A 664 59.38 -0.65 -16.16
N ASP A 665 58.65 -1.46 -16.94
CA ASP A 665 57.44 -1.06 -17.65
C ASP A 665 56.39 -0.43 -16.70
N PRO A 666 55.88 0.79 -17.01
CA PRO A 666 54.93 1.49 -16.14
C PRO A 666 53.62 0.73 -15.96
N CYS A 667 53.17 -0.03 -16.95
CA CYS A 667 51.94 -0.82 -16.91
C CYS A 667 52.09 -2.00 -15.95
N ILE A 668 53.23 -2.70 -15.98
CA ILE A 668 53.56 -3.73 -14.97
C ILE A 668 53.56 -3.13 -13.57
N ARG A 669 54.24 -1.99 -13.38
CA ARG A 669 54.35 -1.34 -12.07
C ARG A 669 52.99 -0.89 -11.53
N TRP A 670 52.14 -0.34 -12.40
CA TRP A 670 50.77 0.06 -12.07
C TRP A 670 49.89 -1.15 -11.72
N LEU A 671 49.97 -2.25 -12.48
CA LEU A 671 49.19 -3.46 -12.21
C LEU A 671 49.62 -4.14 -10.91
N LEU A 672 50.93 -4.16 -10.63
CA LEU A 672 51.47 -4.64 -9.37
C LEU A 672 51.11 -3.72 -8.20
N PHE A 673 51.06 -2.41 -8.38
CA PHE A 673 50.59 -1.48 -7.34
C PHE A 673 49.11 -1.73 -7.03
N LEU A 674 48.27 -1.90 -8.06
CA LEU A 674 46.85 -2.24 -7.94
C LEU A 674 46.62 -3.58 -7.22
N LEU A 675 47.51 -4.56 -7.42
CA LEU A 675 47.51 -5.82 -6.66
C LEU A 675 47.72 -5.58 -5.16
N HIS A 676 48.76 -4.83 -4.78
CA HIS A 676 49.12 -4.61 -3.38
C HIS A 676 48.20 -3.64 -2.62
N LEU A 677 47.44 -2.78 -3.31
CA LEU A 677 46.72 -1.68 -2.67
C LEU A 677 45.56 -2.12 -1.75
N ASP A 678 44.93 -3.26 -2.04
CA ASP A 678 43.91 -3.88 -1.18
C ASP A 678 43.87 -5.41 -1.46
N PRO A 679 44.43 -6.27 -0.60
CA PRO A 679 44.48 -7.71 -0.89
C PRO A 679 43.10 -8.41 -0.86
N GLU A 680 42.04 -7.78 -0.33
CA GLU A 680 40.72 -8.40 -0.20
C GLU A 680 39.88 -8.28 -1.49
N THR A 681 40.03 -7.19 -2.25
CA THR A 681 39.29 -7.00 -3.52
C THR A 681 40.01 -7.69 -4.70
N PRO A 682 39.32 -8.50 -5.52
CA PRO A 682 39.90 -9.14 -6.70
C PRO A 682 40.55 -8.13 -7.66
N LEU A 683 41.75 -8.45 -8.15
CA LEU A 683 42.53 -7.53 -9.00
C LEU A 683 41.78 -7.07 -10.26
N ASN A 684 40.99 -7.96 -10.86
CA ASN A 684 40.15 -7.67 -12.02
C ASN A 684 39.00 -6.69 -11.70
N GLU A 685 38.46 -6.71 -10.48
CA GLU A 685 37.40 -5.77 -10.07
C GLU A 685 37.98 -4.36 -9.88
N LYS A 686 39.13 -4.24 -9.18
CA LYS A 686 39.86 -2.96 -9.07
C LYS A 686 40.23 -2.37 -10.43
N PHE A 687 40.65 -3.21 -11.37
CA PHE A 687 41.03 -2.79 -12.72
C PHE A 687 39.86 -2.14 -13.45
N LEU A 688 38.70 -2.79 -13.44
CA LEU A 688 37.48 -2.27 -14.06
C LEU A 688 36.97 -1.02 -13.34
N ASP A 689 37.05 -0.96 -12.01
CA ASP A 689 36.68 0.21 -11.22
C ASP A 689 37.56 1.45 -11.48
N ILE A 690 38.83 1.27 -11.86
CA ILE A 690 39.70 2.37 -12.31
C ILE A 690 39.40 2.74 -13.76
N LEU A 691 39.27 1.78 -14.69
CA LEU A 691 38.94 2.08 -16.09
C LEU A 691 37.58 2.80 -16.23
N GLN A 692 36.57 2.41 -15.44
CA GLN A 692 35.27 3.06 -15.43
C GLN A 692 35.35 4.50 -14.93
N GLU A 693 36.13 4.78 -13.89
CA GLU A 693 36.34 6.14 -13.38
C GLU A 693 37.15 7.01 -14.37
N ALA A 694 38.11 6.39 -15.05
CA ALA A 694 38.90 6.99 -16.12
C ALA A 694 38.12 7.25 -17.43
N ASN A 695 36.87 6.76 -17.54
CA ASN A 695 36.02 6.77 -18.74
C ASN A 695 36.62 6.00 -19.94
N ILE A 696 37.41 4.96 -19.68
CA ILE A 696 38.04 4.12 -20.72
C ILE A 696 37.12 2.93 -21.04
N ILE A 697 36.77 2.77 -22.33
CA ILE A 697 35.93 1.67 -22.82
C ILE A 697 36.82 0.62 -23.50
N LEU A 698 36.74 -0.62 -23.04
CA LEU A 698 37.35 -1.77 -23.70
C LEU A 698 36.50 -2.21 -24.90
N THR A 699 36.97 -1.96 -26.12
CA THR A 699 36.37 -2.46 -27.37
C THR A 699 36.98 -3.81 -27.75
N THR A 700 36.14 -4.81 -28.05
CA THR A 700 36.58 -6.22 -28.13
C THR A 700 36.75 -6.79 -29.55
N ASP A 701 36.64 -5.99 -30.61
CA ASP A 701 36.76 -6.44 -32.01
C ASP A 701 37.79 -5.63 -32.80
N PRO A 702 38.83 -6.28 -33.38
CA PRO A 702 39.62 -5.77 -34.47
C PRO A 702 39.20 -6.46 -35.78
N THR A 703 38.28 -5.85 -36.53
CA THR A 703 38.03 -6.23 -37.93
C THR A 703 38.61 -5.15 -38.84
N GLU A 704 39.61 -5.54 -39.62
CA GLU A 704 40.39 -4.68 -40.52
C GLU A 704 39.51 -4.12 -41.65
N THR A 705 39.58 -2.81 -41.87
CA THR A 705 39.05 -2.14 -43.06
C THR A 705 40.20 -1.85 -44.03
N GLU A 706 40.47 -2.80 -44.93
CA GLU A 706 41.43 -2.58 -46.02
C GLU A 706 40.85 -1.67 -47.11
N HIS A 707 41.71 -0.82 -47.67
CA HIS A 707 41.42 -0.02 -48.86
C HIS A 707 41.59 -0.87 -50.12
N GLU A 708 40.58 -0.94 -50.98
CA GLU A 708 40.77 -1.31 -52.39
C GLU A 708 40.20 -0.25 -53.36
N THR A 709 40.97 -0.01 -54.42
CA THR A 709 40.76 0.99 -55.48
C THR A 709 40.09 0.40 -56.72
N GLU A 710 39.28 1.24 -57.37
CA GLU A 710 39.06 1.32 -58.83
C GLU A 710 38.84 0.02 -59.63
N HIS A 711 37.62 -0.15 -60.17
CA HIS A 711 37.49 -0.38 -61.61
C HIS A 711 36.10 0.02 -62.17
N GLU A 712 36.11 0.81 -63.23
CA GLU A 712 34.93 1.22 -64.00
C GLU A 712 34.42 0.08 -64.91
N VAL A 713 33.11 -0.17 -64.91
CA VAL A 713 32.38 -0.71 -66.09
C VAL A 713 31.01 -0.04 -66.16
N GLU A 714 30.75 0.67 -67.24
CA GLU A 714 29.45 1.28 -67.55
C GLU A 714 28.40 0.21 -67.88
N HIS A 715 27.19 0.32 -67.32
CA HIS A 715 25.97 -0.10 -68.00
C HIS A 715 24.73 0.57 -67.42
N GLU A 716 24.07 1.41 -68.23
CA GLU A 716 22.81 2.07 -67.89
C GLU A 716 21.66 1.06 -67.79
N VAL A 717 20.96 1.02 -66.65
CA VAL A 717 19.52 0.66 -66.60
C VAL A 717 18.81 1.62 -65.65
N GLU A 718 17.98 2.47 -66.23
CA GLU A 718 17.12 3.45 -65.57
C GLU A 718 15.99 2.77 -64.79
N TYR A 719 15.93 2.92 -63.45
CA TYR A 719 14.72 2.64 -62.67
C TYR A 719 14.58 3.52 -61.43
N ASP A 720 13.32 3.78 -61.07
CA ASP A 720 12.86 4.95 -60.32
C ASP A 720 12.80 4.78 -58.78
N GLY A 721 13.05 5.87 -58.05
CA GLY A 721 12.28 6.20 -56.85
C GLY A 721 12.72 5.68 -55.47
N ALA A 722 13.47 6.52 -54.74
CA ALA A 722 13.49 6.64 -53.27
C ALA A 722 14.01 5.45 -52.43
N SER A 723 15.34 5.34 -52.32
CA SER A 723 16.00 4.68 -51.18
C SER A 723 15.94 5.58 -49.93
N VAL A 724 15.66 4.97 -48.78
CA VAL A 724 15.74 5.57 -47.44
C VAL A 724 16.83 4.81 -46.69
N GLU A 725 17.60 5.51 -45.85
CA GLU A 725 18.77 5.04 -45.06
C GLU A 725 20.12 5.05 -45.80
N SER A 726 20.71 6.24 -45.95
CA SER A 726 22.13 6.42 -45.60
C SER A 726 22.20 7.02 -44.20
N VAL A 727 22.71 6.26 -43.23
CA VAL A 727 22.98 6.76 -41.88
C VAL A 727 24.39 7.35 -41.89
N ASP A 728 24.51 8.57 -41.38
CA ASP A 728 25.81 9.22 -41.17
C ASP A 728 26.49 8.58 -39.96
N GLU A 729 27.50 7.74 -40.20
CA GLU A 729 28.20 6.99 -39.15
C GLU A 729 29.07 7.90 -38.25
N ASP A 730 29.30 9.14 -38.67
CA ASP A 730 30.00 10.16 -37.89
C ASP A 730 29.07 10.97 -36.95
N ASP A 731 27.74 10.77 -37.00
CA ASP A 731 26.81 11.42 -36.05
C ASP A 731 27.16 11.01 -34.60
N PRO A 732 27.48 11.97 -33.70
CA PRO A 732 27.73 11.70 -32.28
C PRO A 732 26.62 10.90 -31.60
N ARG A 733 25.37 11.00 -32.08
CA ARG A 733 24.21 10.24 -31.58
C ARG A 733 24.20 8.80 -32.08
N TRP A 734 24.70 8.54 -33.29
CA TRP A 734 24.92 7.18 -33.79
C TRP A 734 26.00 6.49 -32.96
N ARG A 735 27.15 7.15 -32.79
CA ARG A 735 28.23 6.67 -31.91
C ARG A 735 27.76 6.45 -30.46
N GLN A 736 26.92 7.33 -29.92
CA GLN A 736 26.31 7.16 -28.58
C GLN A 736 25.30 6.01 -28.53
N ALA A 737 24.53 5.75 -29.59
CA ALA A 737 23.61 4.62 -29.68
C ALA A 737 24.36 3.28 -29.78
N VAL A 738 25.41 3.22 -30.61
CA VAL A 738 26.31 2.07 -30.74
C VAL A 738 27.02 1.79 -29.41
N ALA A 739 27.51 2.80 -28.69
CA ALA A 739 28.09 2.64 -27.37
C ALA A 739 27.10 2.05 -26.34
N LEU A 740 25.83 2.48 -26.37
CA LEU A 740 24.78 1.96 -25.49
C LEU A 740 24.37 0.52 -25.83
N ASP A 741 24.34 0.12 -27.10
CA ASP A 741 24.03 -1.26 -27.47
C ASP A 741 25.24 -2.20 -27.26
N ASN A 742 26.48 -1.72 -27.43
CA ASN A 742 27.69 -2.43 -27.04
C ASN A 742 27.78 -2.65 -25.53
N GLN A 743 27.44 -1.64 -24.71
CA GLN A 743 27.33 -1.79 -23.25
C GLN A 743 26.29 -2.87 -22.86
N LYS A 744 25.21 -2.97 -23.62
CA LYS A 744 24.14 -3.95 -23.42
C LYS A 744 24.56 -5.36 -23.89
N LEU A 745 25.25 -5.49 -25.01
CA LEU A 745 25.84 -6.74 -25.49
C LEU A 745 26.91 -7.27 -24.53
N GLY A 746 27.82 -6.41 -24.05
CA GLY A 746 28.80 -6.76 -23.03
C GLY A 746 28.14 -7.28 -21.73
N SER A 747 27.05 -6.64 -21.29
CA SER A 747 26.28 -7.11 -20.12
C SER A 747 25.62 -8.48 -20.33
N GLN A 748 25.24 -8.80 -21.57
CA GLN A 748 24.63 -10.09 -21.93
C GLN A 748 25.69 -11.20 -22.05
N ALA A 749 26.83 -10.91 -22.67
CA ALA A 749 27.99 -11.80 -22.74
C ALA A 749 28.49 -12.17 -21.34
N LEU A 750 28.62 -11.19 -20.44
CA LEU A 750 28.94 -11.42 -19.02
C LEU A 750 27.90 -12.28 -18.28
N SER A 751 26.61 -12.23 -18.65
CA SER A 751 25.60 -13.11 -18.06
C SER A 751 25.69 -14.54 -18.58
N LEU A 752 25.85 -14.72 -19.90
CA LEU A 752 26.03 -16.03 -20.53
C LEU A 752 27.32 -16.73 -20.03
N TRP A 753 28.40 -15.97 -19.85
CA TRP A 753 29.65 -16.47 -19.30
C TRP A 753 29.50 -16.93 -17.84
N ARG A 754 28.79 -16.16 -16.99
CA ARG A 754 28.47 -16.56 -15.61
C ARG A 754 27.63 -17.84 -15.56
N ASP A 755 26.59 -17.94 -16.40
CA ASP A 755 25.76 -19.14 -16.49
C ASP A 755 26.57 -20.38 -16.93
N THR A 756 27.50 -20.20 -17.88
CA THR A 756 28.39 -21.28 -18.38
C THR A 756 29.40 -21.76 -17.31
N ILE A 757 29.88 -20.85 -16.44
CA ILE A 757 30.74 -21.22 -15.30
C ILE A 757 29.95 -21.93 -14.19
N GLN A 758 28.69 -21.54 -13.97
CA GLN A 758 27.80 -22.22 -13.03
C GLN A 758 27.55 -23.68 -13.46
N GLU A 759 27.26 -23.90 -14.76
CA GLU A 759 26.96 -25.22 -15.32
C GLU A 759 28.18 -26.18 -15.27
N LYS A 760 29.41 -25.66 -15.38
CA LYS A 760 30.65 -26.46 -15.22
C LYS A 760 31.01 -26.82 -13.76
N LYS A 761 30.38 -26.20 -12.75
CA LYS A 761 30.60 -26.54 -11.33
C LYS A 761 29.61 -27.60 -10.79
N GLU A 762 28.61 -28.00 -11.58
CA GLU A 762 27.54 -28.90 -11.14
C GLU A 762 27.54 -30.28 -11.87
N GLU A 763 28.72 -30.86 -12.16
CA GLU A 763 28.81 -32.32 -12.44
C GLU A 763 28.73 -33.13 -11.12
N PRO A 764 27.71 -33.98 -10.90
CA PRO A 764 27.52 -34.66 -9.62
C PRO A 764 28.26 -36.02 -9.56
N PRO A 765 28.89 -36.38 -8.42
CA PRO A 765 29.64 -37.62 -8.25
C PRO A 765 28.75 -38.86 -8.01
N LEU A 766 27.77 -39.10 -8.88
CA LEU A 766 26.74 -40.16 -8.75
C LEU A 766 27.11 -41.51 -9.39
N ARG A 767 28.40 -41.90 -9.39
CA ARG A 767 28.86 -43.18 -9.96
C ARG A 767 29.58 -44.14 -9.00
N ARG A 768 29.79 -43.80 -7.72
CA ARG A 768 30.42 -44.71 -6.73
C ARG A 768 29.43 -45.55 -5.90
N GLU A 769 28.36 -44.96 -5.37
CA GLU A 769 27.46 -45.67 -4.42
C GLU A 769 26.70 -46.88 -5.01
N TYR A 770 26.55 -46.97 -6.33
CA TYR A 770 25.78 -48.06 -6.93
C TYR A 770 26.50 -49.42 -6.88
N TYR A 771 27.84 -49.43 -6.93
CA TYR A 771 28.62 -50.69 -6.94
C TYR A 771 28.83 -51.27 -5.53
N GLU A 772 28.99 -50.43 -4.50
CA GLU A 772 29.25 -50.89 -3.12
C GLU A 772 28.02 -51.50 -2.42
N SER A 773 26.81 -51.25 -2.93
CA SER A 773 25.56 -51.78 -2.36
C SER A 773 25.28 -53.25 -2.73
N THR A 774 25.93 -53.78 -3.77
CA THR A 774 25.62 -55.13 -4.31
C THR A 774 26.43 -56.23 -3.63
N GLU A 775 27.68 -55.97 -3.21
CA GLU A 775 28.53 -56.99 -2.56
C GLU A 775 28.05 -57.37 -1.14
N ARG A 776 27.41 -56.46 -0.40
CA ARG A 776 26.96 -56.73 0.99
C ARG A 776 25.74 -57.64 1.10
N ARG A 777 25.15 -58.10 -0.01
CA ARG A 777 23.92 -58.93 -0.03
C ARG A 777 24.14 -60.41 -0.34
N ILE A 778 25.36 -60.86 -0.60
CA ILE A 778 25.66 -62.23 -1.03
C ILE A 778 26.22 -63.12 0.12
N LEU A 779 26.53 -62.55 1.29
CA LEU A 779 27.29 -63.23 2.36
C LEU A 779 26.50 -63.68 3.61
N HIS A 780 25.16 -63.59 3.64
CA HIS A 780 24.34 -64.19 4.70
C HIS A 780 22.97 -64.67 4.17
N GLY A 781 22.69 -65.99 4.22
CA GLY A 781 21.37 -66.51 3.80
C GLY A 781 21.24 -68.02 3.60
N PHE A 782 21.68 -68.84 4.57
CA PHE A 782 21.16 -70.21 4.78
C PHE A 782 19.80 -70.15 5.52
N VAL A 783 18.87 -71.12 5.48
CA VAL A 783 18.80 -72.49 4.91
C VAL A 783 17.41 -72.64 4.20
N ASP A 784 17.19 -73.67 3.37
CA ASP A 784 16.07 -74.63 3.57
C ASP A 784 16.10 -75.82 2.59
N GLU A 785 15.79 -77.00 3.13
CA GLU A 785 15.77 -78.32 2.47
C GLU A 785 14.40 -78.58 1.81
N ASP A 786 14.34 -79.38 0.74
CA ASP A 786 13.72 -80.72 0.81
C ASP A 786 13.59 -81.46 -0.53
N SER A 787 13.87 -82.76 -0.48
CA SER A 787 13.35 -83.85 -1.33
C SER A 787 13.49 -83.80 -2.87
N ILE A 788 14.13 -84.82 -3.45
CA ILE A 788 13.45 -85.94 -4.16
C ILE A 788 14.48 -87.06 -4.42
N THR A 789 14.00 -88.31 -4.40
CA THR A 789 14.72 -89.55 -4.08
C THR A 789 15.63 -90.14 -5.15
N GLU A 790 16.59 -90.94 -4.67
CA GLU A 790 17.73 -91.52 -5.39
C GLU A 790 17.52 -93.01 -5.68
N GLU A 791 16.49 -93.40 -6.46
CA GLU A 791 16.16 -94.84 -6.61
C GLU A 791 15.89 -95.36 -8.04
N ASP A 792 15.94 -94.53 -9.09
CA ASP A 792 15.68 -94.94 -10.48
C ASP A 792 16.94 -95.05 -11.38
N ALA A 793 18.13 -94.70 -10.90
CA ALA A 793 19.34 -94.62 -11.74
C ALA A 793 20.19 -95.91 -11.80
N LEU A 794 19.94 -96.91 -10.94
CA LEU A 794 20.91 -97.96 -10.61
C LEU A 794 20.77 -99.29 -11.39
N ARG A 795 20.11 -99.33 -12.56
CA ARG A 795 19.89 -100.59 -13.31
C ARG A 795 20.28 -100.66 -14.79
N ALA A 796 20.90 -99.63 -15.39
CA ALA A 796 21.17 -99.65 -16.84
C ALA A 796 22.50 -99.01 -17.30
N ALA A 797 23.65 -99.54 -16.86
CA ALA A 797 24.95 -99.33 -17.55
C ALA A 797 26.04 -100.37 -17.16
N ARG A 798 25.92 -101.62 -17.60
CA ARG A 798 27.09 -102.53 -17.64
C ARG A 798 27.93 -102.23 -18.89
N GLY A 799 29.23 -102.02 -18.70
CA GLY A 799 30.23 -102.31 -19.74
C GLY A 799 30.70 -101.15 -20.63
N ARG A 800 31.45 -100.20 -20.05
CA ARG A 800 32.66 -99.61 -20.66
C ARG A 800 33.45 -98.85 -19.59
N VAL A 801 34.73 -99.17 -19.46
CA VAL A 801 35.65 -98.44 -18.57
C VAL A 801 35.99 -97.11 -19.23
N PHE A 802 35.58 -96.01 -18.60
CA PHE A 802 36.11 -94.67 -18.87
C PHE A 802 37.01 -94.28 -17.70
N THR A 803 38.05 -93.48 -17.98
CA THR A 803 38.95 -93.01 -16.92
C THR A 803 38.30 -91.89 -16.11
N ILE A 804 38.63 -91.79 -14.82
CA ILE A 804 38.03 -90.83 -13.88
C ILE A 804 38.02 -89.38 -14.42
N PRO A 805 39.13 -88.85 -15.01
CA PRO A 805 39.15 -87.48 -15.54
C PRO A 805 38.17 -87.23 -16.70
N GLU A 806 37.87 -88.25 -17.53
CA GLU A 806 36.92 -88.12 -18.64
C GLU A 806 35.46 -88.12 -18.17
N LEU A 807 35.19 -88.74 -17.02
CA LEU A 807 33.88 -88.74 -16.38
C LEU A 807 33.63 -87.42 -15.65
N GLU A 808 34.64 -86.86 -14.98
CA GLU A 808 34.56 -85.53 -14.34
C GLU A 808 34.32 -84.43 -15.40
N LEU A 809 35.13 -84.38 -16.46
CA LEU A 809 34.93 -83.39 -17.54
C LEU A 809 33.56 -83.50 -18.23
N ARG A 810 33.00 -84.71 -18.36
CA ARG A 810 31.64 -84.92 -18.88
C ARG A 810 30.56 -84.58 -17.85
N ALA A 811 30.79 -84.82 -16.57
CA ALA A 811 29.89 -84.43 -15.50
C ALA A 811 29.78 -82.90 -15.42
N ASP A 812 30.90 -82.19 -15.51
CA ASP A 812 30.94 -80.72 -15.51
C ASP A 812 30.25 -80.12 -16.75
N ILE A 813 30.57 -80.60 -17.96
CA ILE A 813 29.88 -80.17 -19.20
C ILE A 813 28.37 -80.46 -19.15
N PHE A 814 27.95 -81.54 -18.47
CA PHE A 814 26.54 -81.86 -18.28
C PHE A 814 25.88 -81.02 -17.18
N ALA A 815 26.58 -80.75 -16.08
CA ALA A 815 26.16 -79.87 -15.00
C ALA A 815 25.96 -78.44 -15.52
N ASP A 816 26.94 -77.89 -16.25
CA ASP A 816 26.85 -76.57 -16.88
C ASP A 816 25.71 -76.50 -17.90
N ARG A 817 25.53 -77.52 -18.76
CA ARG A 817 24.39 -77.54 -19.69
C ARG A 817 23.04 -77.65 -18.98
N LYS A 818 22.95 -78.37 -17.86
CA LYS A 818 21.72 -78.53 -17.07
C LYS A 818 21.42 -77.27 -16.24
N LEU A 819 22.46 -76.63 -15.70
CA LEU A 819 22.40 -75.36 -14.98
C LEU A 819 22.02 -74.22 -15.95
N ALA A 820 22.71 -74.07 -17.07
CA ALA A 820 22.37 -73.09 -18.11
C ALA A 820 20.94 -73.27 -18.62
N ARG A 821 20.46 -74.52 -18.83
CA ARG A 821 19.04 -74.77 -19.17
C ARG A 821 18.09 -74.36 -18.04
N LYS A 822 18.37 -74.71 -16.77
CA LYS A 822 17.56 -74.27 -15.62
C LYS A 822 17.54 -72.74 -15.49
N VAL A 823 18.68 -72.07 -15.62
CA VAL A 823 18.80 -70.60 -15.59
C VAL A 823 18.04 -69.96 -16.75
N ILE A 824 18.13 -70.48 -17.97
CA ILE A 824 17.36 -69.97 -19.13
C ILE A 824 15.85 -70.19 -18.94
N ILE A 825 15.42 -71.33 -18.37
CA ILE A 825 14.01 -71.59 -18.07
C ILE A 825 13.50 -70.65 -16.98
N HIS A 826 14.25 -70.49 -15.88
CA HIS A 826 13.93 -69.57 -14.79
C HIS A 826 13.89 -68.11 -15.29
N TRP A 827 14.90 -67.67 -16.05
CA TRP A 827 14.94 -66.34 -16.64
C TRP A 827 13.77 -66.10 -17.61
N ARG A 828 13.38 -67.09 -18.42
CA ARG A 828 12.17 -67.01 -19.26
C ARG A 828 10.90 -66.88 -18.43
N ALA A 829 10.76 -67.65 -17.34
CA ALA A 829 9.62 -67.58 -16.43
C ALA A 829 9.54 -66.22 -15.71
N VAL A 830 10.66 -65.73 -15.17
CA VAL A 830 10.77 -64.39 -14.55
C VAL A 830 10.46 -63.30 -15.58
N THR A 831 11.03 -63.37 -16.78
CA THR A 831 10.77 -62.38 -17.85
C THR A 831 9.31 -62.40 -18.30
N GLN A 832 8.65 -63.56 -18.36
CA GLN A 832 7.21 -63.67 -18.62
C GLN A 832 6.37 -63.08 -17.48
N ASN A 833 6.80 -63.27 -16.22
CA ASN A 833 6.10 -62.72 -15.06
C ASN A 833 6.25 -61.20 -14.98
N VAL A 834 7.45 -60.66 -15.22
CA VAL A 834 7.69 -59.21 -15.38
C VAL A 834 6.82 -58.64 -16.51
N LYS A 835 6.83 -59.26 -17.70
CA LYS A 835 5.95 -58.86 -18.82
C LYS A 835 4.45 -59.02 -18.54
N ARG A 836 4.05 -59.81 -17.52
CA ARG A 836 2.66 -59.89 -17.04
C ARG A 836 2.37 -58.76 -16.06
N MET A 837 3.28 -58.47 -15.13
CA MET A 837 3.16 -57.34 -14.20
C MET A 837 3.19 -55.98 -14.92
N GLU A 838 4.04 -55.79 -15.92
CA GLU A 838 4.05 -54.61 -16.78
C GLU A 838 2.71 -54.42 -17.50
N ARG A 839 2.15 -55.49 -18.08
CA ARG A 839 0.82 -55.44 -18.71
C ARG A 839 -0.30 -55.09 -17.71
N MET A 840 -0.26 -55.62 -16.49
CA MET A 840 -1.22 -55.26 -15.44
C MET A 840 -1.02 -53.81 -14.95
N ALA A 841 0.23 -53.34 -14.83
CA ALA A 841 0.55 -51.96 -14.48
C ALA A 841 0.12 -50.98 -15.57
N ASP A 842 0.27 -51.34 -16.85
CA ASP A 842 -0.22 -50.57 -17.99
C ASP A 842 -1.74 -50.54 -18.07
N GLU A 843 -2.41 -51.66 -17.78
CA GLU A 843 -3.87 -51.67 -17.71
C GLU A 843 -4.38 -50.82 -16.54
N PHE A 844 -3.72 -50.89 -15.37
CA PHE A 844 -4.04 -50.06 -14.21
C PHE A 844 -3.79 -48.58 -14.49
N ARG A 845 -2.66 -48.22 -15.14
CA ARG A 845 -2.37 -46.86 -15.60
C ARG A 845 -3.46 -46.38 -16.57
N ARG A 846 -3.78 -47.14 -17.62
CA ARG A 846 -4.86 -46.81 -18.57
C ARG A 846 -6.22 -46.64 -17.90
N ARG A 847 -6.58 -47.48 -16.92
CA ARG A 847 -7.83 -47.33 -16.14
C ARG A 847 -7.82 -46.04 -15.30
N LYS A 848 -6.70 -45.74 -14.61
CA LYS A 848 -6.56 -44.53 -13.78
C LYS A 848 -6.52 -43.25 -14.62
N ASP A 849 -5.86 -43.28 -15.77
CA ASP A 849 -5.80 -42.18 -16.74
C ASP A 849 -7.16 -41.95 -17.39
N ALA A 850 -7.88 -43.02 -17.73
CA ALA A 850 -9.27 -42.93 -18.19
C ALA A 850 -10.20 -42.37 -17.11
N GLU A 851 -10.07 -42.80 -15.85
CA GLU A 851 -10.84 -42.26 -14.73
C GLU A 851 -10.54 -40.76 -14.49
N TRP A 852 -9.28 -40.36 -14.57
CA TRP A 852 -8.85 -38.96 -14.42
C TRP A 852 -9.30 -38.11 -15.61
N ALA A 853 -9.22 -38.63 -16.83
CA ALA A 853 -9.76 -38.00 -18.02
C ALA A 853 -11.28 -37.83 -17.92
N LEU A 854 -12.01 -38.87 -17.47
CA LEU A 854 -13.46 -38.81 -17.26
C LEU A 854 -13.82 -37.78 -16.17
N LYS A 855 -13.09 -37.76 -15.04
CA LYS A 855 -13.24 -36.74 -13.98
C LYS A 855 -13.00 -35.33 -14.52
N LYS A 856 -11.93 -35.10 -15.30
CA LYS A 856 -11.67 -33.81 -15.94
C LYS A 856 -12.75 -33.44 -16.97
N TRP A 857 -13.26 -34.40 -17.74
CA TRP A 857 -14.29 -34.16 -18.73
C TRP A 857 -15.64 -33.82 -18.08
N VAL A 858 -16.01 -34.52 -17.01
CA VAL A 858 -17.19 -34.22 -16.17
C VAL A 858 -17.05 -32.86 -15.49
N LEU A 859 -15.86 -32.50 -14.98
CA LEU A 859 -15.61 -31.17 -14.43
C LEU A 859 -15.72 -30.08 -15.49
N ALA A 860 -15.10 -30.25 -16.66
CA ALA A 860 -15.20 -29.30 -17.78
C ALA A 860 -16.62 -29.19 -18.35
N ALA A 861 -17.39 -30.28 -18.35
CA ALA A 861 -18.81 -30.28 -18.74
C ALA A 861 -19.67 -29.53 -17.70
N ARG A 862 -19.44 -29.78 -16.39
CA ARG A 862 -20.08 -29.03 -15.30
C ARG A 862 -19.71 -27.55 -15.33
N GLU A 863 -18.46 -27.20 -15.56
CA GLU A 863 -18.00 -25.82 -15.71
C GLU A 863 -18.68 -25.14 -16.89
N LYS A 864 -18.71 -25.77 -18.07
CA LYS A 864 -19.47 -25.26 -19.23
C LYS A 864 -20.96 -25.08 -18.92
N LEU A 865 -21.57 -25.99 -18.16
CA LEU A 865 -22.96 -25.86 -17.72
C LEU A 865 -23.14 -24.70 -16.74
N PHE A 866 -22.27 -24.56 -15.74
CA PHE A 866 -22.28 -23.44 -14.79
C PHE A 866 -22.05 -22.10 -15.48
N VAL A 867 -21.14 -22.02 -16.46
CA VAL A 867 -20.94 -20.82 -17.28
C VAL A 867 -22.21 -20.50 -18.09
N ARG A 868 -22.86 -21.48 -18.72
CA ARG A 868 -24.15 -21.25 -19.40
C ARG A 868 -25.24 -20.76 -18.44
N VAL A 869 -25.42 -21.41 -17.29
CA VAL A 869 -26.43 -21.02 -16.27
C VAL A 869 -26.12 -19.66 -15.67
N ARG A 870 -24.84 -19.34 -15.42
CA ARG A 870 -24.39 -18.02 -14.94
C ARG A 870 -24.66 -16.96 -15.99
N ASN A 871 -24.30 -17.21 -17.25
CA ASN A 871 -24.51 -16.27 -18.35
C ASN A 871 -26.00 -16.07 -18.64
N ALA A 872 -26.83 -17.11 -18.54
CA ALA A 872 -28.29 -17.00 -18.63
C ALA A 872 -28.87 -16.16 -17.49
N LYS A 873 -28.49 -16.43 -16.22
CA LYS A 873 -28.90 -15.62 -15.05
C LYS A 873 -28.31 -14.21 -15.02
N ALA A 874 -27.23 -13.95 -15.75
CA ALA A 874 -26.66 -12.61 -15.95
C ALA A 874 -27.41 -11.86 -17.04
N ALA A 875 -27.72 -12.51 -18.17
CA ALA A 875 -28.54 -11.97 -19.24
C ALA A 875 -29.98 -11.68 -18.77
N GLU A 876 -30.58 -12.57 -17.97
CA GLU A 876 -31.90 -12.35 -17.38
C GLU A 876 -31.91 -11.15 -16.41
N ARG A 877 -30.88 -11.02 -15.56
CA ARG A 877 -30.72 -9.84 -14.69
C ARG A 877 -30.48 -8.57 -15.50
N ALA A 878 -29.63 -8.61 -16.52
CA ALA A 878 -29.40 -7.47 -17.41
C ALA A 878 -30.67 -7.06 -18.17
N LEU A 879 -31.47 -8.01 -18.66
CA LEU A 879 -32.78 -7.74 -19.26
C LEU A 879 -33.77 -7.17 -18.27
N ARG A 880 -33.77 -7.63 -17.01
CA ARG A 880 -34.63 -7.10 -15.95
C ARG A 880 -34.25 -5.65 -15.60
N THR A 881 -32.98 -5.38 -15.31
CA THR A 881 -32.46 -4.03 -15.07
C THR A 881 -32.64 -3.12 -16.29
N TRP A 882 -32.50 -3.63 -17.51
CA TRP A 882 -32.78 -2.85 -18.72
C TRP A 882 -34.26 -2.50 -18.86
N ARG A 883 -35.18 -3.44 -18.55
CA ARG A 883 -36.63 -3.17 -18.52
C ARG A 883 -36.99 -2.16 -17.44
N GLU A 884 -36.44 -2.29 -16.23
CA GLU A 884 -36.61 -1.35 -15.11
C GLU A 884 -36.09 0.05 -15.48
N GLN A 885 -34.89 0.15 -16.04
CA GLN A 885 -34.32 1.41 -16.51
C GLN A 885 -35.10 2.01 -17.68
N THR A 886 -35.60 1.20 -18.61
CA THR A 886 -36.43 1.68 -19.73
C THR A 886 -37.80 2.18 -19.22
N ALA A 887 -38.37 1.54 -18.20
CA ALA A 887 -39.60 2.01 -17.55
C ALA A 887 -39.36 3.32 -16.79
N GLN A 888 -38.25 3.44 -16.06
CA GLN A 888 -37.85 4.69 -15.40
C GLN A 888 -37.58 5.82 -16.40
N ILE A 889 -36.90 5.54 -17.52
CA ILE A 889 -36.69 6.52 -18.59
C ILE A 889 -38.03 6.99 -19.16
N LYS A 890 -38.97 6.07 -19.46
CA LYS A 890 -40.31 6.45 -19.94
C LYS A 890 -41.12 7.27 -18.91
N GLN A 891 -41.00 6.96 -17.62
CA GLN A 891 -41.59 7.80 -16.56
C GLN A 891 -40.93 9.18 -16.49
N MET A 892 -39.61 9.25 -16.60
CA MET A 892 -38.87 10.52 -16.64
C MET A 892 -39.15 11.33 -17.90
N GLU A 893 -39.38 10.70 -19.05
CA GLU A 893 -39.81 11.34 -20.29
C GLU A 893 -41.23 11.90 -20.15
N ALA A 894 -42.18 11.13 -19.62
CA ALA A 894 -43.53 11.62 -19.34
C ALA A 894 -43.53 12.83 -18.37
N VAL A 895 -42.77 12.74 -17.28
CA VAL A 895 -42.61 13.86 -16.32
C VAL A 895 -41.85 15.04 -16.95
N ALA A 896 -40.89 14.80 -17.85
CA ALA A 896 -40.19 15.86 -18.56
C ALA A 896 -41.07 16.56 -19.60
N ASP A 897 -41.99 15.85 -20.26
CA ASP A 897 -42.95 16.44 -21.21
C ASP A 897 -44.08 17.18 -20.47
N GLU A 898 -44.54 16.69 -19.32
CA GLU A 898 -45.40 17.43 -18.40
C GLU A 898 -44.69 18.70 -17.87
N PHE A 899 -43.42 18.58 -17.48
CA PHE A 899 -42.62 19.74 -17.08
C PHE A 899 -42.39 20.73 -18.24
N ARG A 900 -42.16 20.27 -19.47
CA ARG A 900 -42.02 21.10 -20.67
C ARG A 900 -43.31 21.85 -21.00
N THR A 901 -44.46 21.18 -20.98
CA THR A 901 -45.76 21.82 -21.22
C THR A 901 -46.09 22.84 -20.12
N PHE A 902 -45.82 22.51 -18.86
CA PHE A 902 -45.95 23.45 -17.73
C PHE A 902 -44.98 24.65 -17.86
N HIS A 903 -43.72 24.44 -18.23
CA HIS A 903 -42.76 25.54 -18.40
C HIS A 903 -43.03 26.39 -19.64
N ALA A 904 -43.53 25.80 -20.72
CA ALA A 904 -43.97 26.53 -21.90
C ALA A 904 -45.14 27.46 -21.56
N ALA A 905 -46.15 26.94 -20.83
CA ALA A 905 -47.26 27.74 -20.32
C ALA A 905 -46.79 28.83 -19.34
N LYS A 906 -45.91 28.49 -18.39
CA LYS A 906 -45.34 29.46 -17.43
C LYS A 906 -44.53 30.56 -18.13
N ASN A 907 -43.80 30.23 -19.19
CA ASN A 907 -43.04 31.20 -19.97
C ASN A 907 -43.93 32.07 -20.87
N THR A 908 -45.02 31.54 -21.45
CA THR A 908 -45.98 32.38 -22.19
C THR A 908 -46.77 33.30 -21.26
N PHE A 909 -47.23 32.81 -20.10
CA PHE A 909 -47.83 33.67 -19.06
C PHE A 909 -46.83 34.70 -18.51
N GLY A 910 -45.57 34.32 -18.26
CA GLY A 910 -44.52 35.25 -17.84
C GLY A 910 -44.25 36.35 -18.89
N LYS A 911 -44.20 35.99 -20.17
CA LYS A 911 -44.08 36.96 -21.28
C LYS A 911 -45.33 37.85 -21.39
N LEU A 912 -46.54 37.32 -21.18
CA LEU A 912 -47.78 38.10 -21.17
C LEU A 912 -47.84 39.08 -19.99
N VAL A 913 -47.48 38.66 -18.78
CA VAL A 913 -47.42 39.54 -17.59
C VAL A 913 -46.35 40.62 -17.75
N THR A 914 -45.18 40.26 -18.28
CA THR A 914 -44.10 41.24 -18.54
C THR A 914 -44.50 42.24 -19.63
N ARG A 915 -45.12 41.77 -20.71
CA ARG A 915 -45.63 42.62 -21.79
C ARG A 915 -46.79 43.51 -21.32
N LYS A 916 -47.67 42.99 -20.45
CA LYS A 916 -48.70 43.80 -19.79
C LYS A 916 -48.07 44.89 -18.93
N LYS A 917 -47.10 44.55 -18.07
CA LYS A 917 -46.38 45.56 -17.27
C LYS A 917 -45.66 46.60 -18.13
N GLN A 918 -45.07 46.20 -19.26
CA GLN A 918 -44.49 47.14 -20.23
C GLN A 918 -45.54 48.04 -20.88
N ILE A 919 -46.74 47.52 -21.19
CA ILE A 919 -47.87 48.32 -21.67
C ILE A 919 -48.33 49.28 -20.57
N ASP A 920 -48.55 48.82 -19.34
CA ASP A 920 -48.94 49.66 -18.19
C ASP A 920 -47.89 50.76 -17.91
N GLU A 921 -46.59 50.46 -18.01
CA GLU A 921 -45.49 51.43 -17.88
C GLU A 921 -45.40 52.41 -19.07
N LEU A 922 -45.70 51.97 -20.28
CA LEU A 922 -45.76 52.81 -21.48
C LEU A 922 -47.01 53.68 -21.49
N GLU A 923 -48.15 53.19 -21.01
CA GLU A 923 -49.38 53.96 -20.79
C GLU A 923 -49.16 54.99 -19.69
N ALA A 924 -48.54 54.63 -18.56
CA ALA A 924 -48.19 55.61 -17.52
C ALA A 924 -47.25 56.70 -18.05
N LYS A 925 -46.22 56.33 -18.83
CA LYS A 925 -45.33 57.30 -19.51
C LYS A 925 -46.09 58.14 -20.55
N ALA A 926 -46.97 57.53 -21.33
CA ALA A 926 -47.80 58.23 -22.32
C ALA A 926 -48.78 59.19 -21.67
N VAL A 927 -49.38 58.84 -20.53
CA VAL A 927 -50.24 59.73 -19.72
C VAL A 927 -49.43 60.89 -19.15
N VAL A 928 -48.23 60.65 -18.61
CA VAL A 928 -47.35 61.73 -18.11
C VAL A 928 -46.88 62.65 -19.24
N VAL A 929 -46.52 62.10 -20.41
CA VAL A 929 -46.13 62.90 -21.59
C VAL A 929 -47.33 63.63 -22.19
N TYR A 930 -48.52 63.01 -22.22
CA TYR A 930 -49.75 63.62 -22.69
C TYR A 930 -50.20 64.75 -21.75
N GLN A 931 -50.20 64.54 -20.44
CA GLN A 931 -50.45 65.58 -19.44
C GLN A 931 -49.40 66.69 -19.51
N GLY A 932 -48.11 66.36 -19.64
CA GLY A 932 -47.04 67.35 -19.80
C GLY A 932 -47.10 68.14 -21.12
N ASN A 933 -47.66 67.56 -22.18
CA ASN A 933 -47.90 68.23 -23.46
C ASN A 933 -49.23 68.99 -23.49
N LEU A 934 -50.25 68.52 -22.77
CA LEU A 934 -51.52 69.20 -22.57
C LEU A 934 -51.33 70.43 -21.69
N VAL A 935 -50.61 70.31 -20.57
CA VAL A 935 -50.20 71.45 -19.72
C VAL A 935 -49.37 72.43 -20.52
N ARG A 936 -48.40 72.00 -21.35
CA ARG A 936 -47.66 72.92 -22.23
C ARG A 936 -48.53 73.57 -23.31
N LYS A 937 -49.47 72.85 -23.94
CA LYS A 937 -50.41 73.43 -24.92
C LYS A 937 -51.38 74.42 -24.27
N VAL A 938 -51.94 74.08 -23.10
CA VAL A 938 -52.85 74.95 -22.34
C VAL A 938 -52.10 76.16 -21.79
N LEU A 939 -50.90 75.99 -21.24
CA LEU A 939 -50.07 77.09 -20.73
C LEU A 939 -49.61 78.01 -21.86
N ASN A 940 -49.23 77.47 -23.03
CA ASN A 940 -48.82 78.31 -24.18
C ASN A 940 -50.03 79.01 -24.82
N LYS A 941 -51.21 78.37 -24.87
CA LYS A 941 -52.45 79.03 -25.31
C LYS A 941 -52.89 80.11 -24.33
N TRP A 942 -52.82 79.83 -23.03
CA TRP A 942 -53.10 80.79 -21.96
C TRP A 942 -52.11 81.95 -21.94
N LEU A 943 -50.81 81.71 -22.16
CA LEU A 943 -49.82 82.79 -22.28
C LEU A 943 -50.09 83.68 -23.50
N ALA A 944 -50.48 83.10 -24.65
CA ALA A 944 -50.88 83.86 -25.83
C ALA A 944 -52.18 84.67 -25.61
N GLU A 945 -53.17 84.11 -24.92
CA GLU A 945 -54.41 84.80 -24.56
C GLU A 945 -54.19 85.86 -23.46
N VAL A 946 -53.28 85.64 -22.51
CA VAL A 946 -52.87 86.61 -21.48
C VAL A 946 -52.09 87.78 -22.08
N GLU A 947 -51.26 87.56 -23.10
CA GLU A 947 -50.63 88.66 -23.85
C GLU A 947 -51.62 89.44 -24.73
N HIS A 948 -52.72 88.83 -25.14
CA HIS A 948 -53.84 89.50 -25.81
C HIS A 948 -54.66 90.35 -24.80
N ILE A 949 -54.99 89.80 -23.64
CA ILE A 949 -55.72 90.48 -22.55
C ILE A 949 -54.90 91.66 -21.99
N ARG A 950 -53.59 91.49 -21.78
CA ARG A 950 -52.66 92.56 -21.35
C ARG A 950 -52.44 93.70 -22.36
N ARG A 951 -53.05 93.63 -23.55
CA ARG A 951 -53.15 94.76 -24.51
C ARG A 951 -54.51 95.47 -24.42
N GLN A 952 -55.54 94.84 -23.86
CA GLN A 952 -56.85 95.46 -23.63
C GLN A 952 -56.96 96.07 -22.23
N GLU A 953 -56.37 95.47 -21.19
CA GLU A 953 -56.36 96.01 -19.82
C GLU A 953 -55.65 97.38 -19.72
N ARG A 954 -54.62 97.62 -20.55
CA ARG A 954 -53.95 98.94 -20.66
C ARG A 954 -54.84 100.07 -21.22
N ARG A 955 -56.09 99.77 -21.61
CA ARG A 955 -57.12 100.78 -21.95
C ARG A 955 -58.19 100.95 -20.86
N ALA A 956 -58.18 100.12 -19.83
CA ALA A 956 -59.12 100.19 -18.70
C ALA A 956 -58.50 100.83 -17.44
N ASP A 957 -57.20 100.65 -17.22
CA ASP A 957 -56.48 101.16 -16.02
C ASP A 957 -56.32 102.70 -15.95
N ALA A 958 -56.86 103.45 -16.91
CA ALA A 958 -56.85 104.92 -16.92
C ALA A 958 -58.02 105.57 -16.17
N ALA A 959 -58.97 104.78 -15.65
CA ALA A 959 -60.22 105.30 -15.07
C ALA A 959 -60.57 104.80 -13.66
N ALA A 960 -59.82 103.82 -13.11
CA ALA A 960 -60.20 103.09 -11.88
C ALA A 960 -59.30 103.40 -10.67
N ASP A 961 -59.40 104.65 -10.19
CA ASP A 961 -59.34 104.98 -8.75
C ASP A 961 -57.98 104.84 -8.02
N TYR A 962 -57.17 105.90 -7.89
CA TYR A 962 -57.44 107.15 -7.15
C TYR A 962 -58.14 107.01 -5.76
N PHE A 963 -59.00 106.02 -5.53
CA PHE A 963 -59.72 105.83 -4.25
C PHE A 963 -59.31 104.59 -3.43
N ALA A 964 -58.67 103.57 -4.02
CA ALA A 964 -58.27 102.36 -3.27
C ALA A 964 -57.06 102.57 -2.33
N ALA A 965 -56.20 103.57 -2.61
CA ALA A 965 -54.99 103.88 -1.85
C ALA A 965 -55.25 104.17 -0.35
N LYS A 966 -56.48 104.56 0.02
CA LYS A 966 -56.89 104.85 1.40
C LYS A 966 -57.10 103.59 2.25
N HIS A 967 -57.40 102.44 1.65
CA HIS A 967 -57.76 101.20 2.37
C HIS A 967 -56.54 100.29 2.69
N VAL A 968 -55.39 100.55 2.06
CA VAL A 968 -54.17 99.72 2.16
C VAL A 968 -53.50 99.83 3.55
N MET A 969 -53.52 101.01 4.17
CA MET A 969 -52.83 101.27 5.46
C MET A 969 -53.42 100.50 6.66
N GLN A 970 -54.75 100.29 6.73
CA GLN A 970 -55.36 99.58 7.86
C GLN A 970 -55.12 98.06 7.80
N LYS A 971 -55.02 97.46 6.60
CA LYS A 971 -54.84 96.01 6.42
C LYS A 971 -53.41 95.51 6.71
N LEU A 972 -52.44 96.42 6.77
CA LEU A 972 -51.03 96.11 7.07
C LEU A 972 -50.78 95.73 8.54
N ARG A 973 -51.55 96.30 9.50
CA ARG A 973 -51.36 96.01 10.94
C ARG A 973 -51.78 94.58 11.32
N ALA A 974 -52.85 94.04 10.72
CA ALA A 974 -53.28 92.66 10.97
C ALA A 974 -52.32 91.59 10.40
N ARG A 975 -51.55 91.91 9.34
CA ARG A 975 -50.59 90.98 8.72
C ARG A 975 -49.27 90.80 9.49
N ALA A 976 -48.98 91.68 10.45
CA ALA A 976 -47.75 91.58 11.24
C ALA A 976 -47.80 90.43 12.26
N ALA A 977 -48.95 90.20 12.91
CA ALA A 977 -49.12 89.15 13.92
C ALA A 977 -48.96 87.73 13.35
N ILE A 978 -49.60 87.44 12.21
CA ILE A 978 -49.59 86.12 11.57
C ILE A 978 -48.18 85.70 11.11
N LYS A 979 -47.33 86.66 10.71
CA LYS A 979 -45.95 86.38 10.29
C LYS A 979 -45.04 85.89 11.43
N LEU A 980 -45.38 86.15 12.70
CA LEU A 980 -44.57 85.70 13.83
C LEU A 980 -44.77 84.22 14.15
N GLU A 981 -46.00 83.71 14.00
CA GLU A 981 -46.30 82.28 14.16
C GLU A 981 -45.80 81.43 12.99
N GLN A 982 -45.98 81.90 11.76
CA GLN A 982 -45.48 81.20 10.57
C GLN A 982 -43.96 80.97 10.67
N LYS A 983 -43.18 81.94 11.15
CA LYS A 983 -41.73 81.79 11.32
C LYS A 983 -41.34 80.72 12.34
N LYS A 984 -42.14 80.52 13.41
CA LYS A 984 -41.94 79.43 14.39
C LYS A 984 -42.30 78.06 13.78
N TYR A 985 -43.40 77.98 13.04
CA TYR A 985 -43.82 76.76 12.34
C TYR A 985 -42.82 76.36 11.24
N GLU A 986 -42.29 77.32 10.50
CA GLU A 986 -41.27 77.09 9.46
C GLU A 986 -39.93 76.62 10.04
N GLN A 987 -39.48 77.18 11.17
CA GLN A 987 -38.27 76.71 11.85
C GLN A 987 -38.43 75.30 12.44
N ALA A 988 -39.60 74.97 13.01
CA ALA A 988 -39.90 73.61 13.46
C ALA A 988 -39.95 72.62 12.28
N ARG A 989 -40.60 73.01 11.17
CA ARG A 989 -40.67 72.22 9.94
C ARG A 989 -39.29 72.05 9.29
N GLN A 990 -38.44 73.08 9.25
CA GLN A 990 -37.07 72.97 8.76
C GLN A 990 -36.24 72.00 9.62
N LYS A 991 -36.32 72.07 10.96
CA LYS A 991 -35.61 71.11 11.84
C LYS A 991 -36.10 69.67 11.62
N TYR A 992 -37.41 69.46 11.47
CA TYR A 992 -37.99 68.14 11.17
C TYR A 992 -37.56 67.62 9.78
N LEU A 993 -37.62 68.45 8.74
CA LEU A 993 -37.22 68.07 7.38
C LEU A 993 -35.70 67.86 7.27
N MET A 994 -34.87 68.69 7.91
CA MET A 994 -33.43 68.46 8.02
C MET A 994 -33.13 67.11 8.65
N ARG A 995 -33.77 66.76 9.79
CA ARG A 995 -33.55 65.46 10.45
C ARG A 995 -34.09 64.29 9.63
N LYS A 996 -35.22 64.45 8.92
CA LYS A 996 -35.80 63.41 8.06
C LYS A 996 -34.99 63.16 6.79
N TYR A 997 -34.51 64.22 6.14
CA TYR A 997 -33.74 64.11 4.90
C TYR A 997 -32.24 63.90 5.10
N SER A 998 -31.65 64.28 6.24
CA SER A 998 -30.25 63.93 6.54
C SER A 998 -30.06 62.42 6.71
N TYR A 999 -30.98 61.71 7.36
CA TYR A 999 -30.92 60.24 7.42
C TYR A 999 -31.13 59.59 6.05
N LEU A 1000 -32.07 60.09 5.23
CA LEU A 1000 -32.27 59.59 3.86
C LEU A 1000 -31.08 59.91 2.94
N TRP A 1001 -30.40 61.04 3.14
CA TRP A 1001 -29.22 61.42 2.37
C TRP A 1001 -27.98 60.65 2.82
N LEU A 1002 -27.79 60.40 4.12
CA LEU A 1002 -26.72 59.53 4.62
C LEU A 1002 -26.93 58.07 4.15
N ASP A 1003 -28.15 57.53 4.23
CA ASP A 1003 -28.49 56.21 3.70
C ASP A 1003 -28.31 56.14 2.18
N ALA A 1004 -28.67 57.18 1.42
CA ALA A 1004 -28.42 57.24 -0.03
C ALA A 1004 -26.92 57.39 -0.39
N ALA A 1005 -26.16 58.17 0.39
CA ALA A 1005 -24.72 58.36 0.23
C ALA A 1005 -23.95 57.06 0.58
N GLU A 1006 -24.37 56.36 1.64
CA GLU A 1006 -23.80 55.08 2.03
C GLU A 1006 -24.17 53.99 1.02
N LYS A 1007 -25.39 53.99 0.47
CA LYS A 1007 -25.79 53.14 -0.65
C LYS A 1007 -25.02 53.44 -1.94
N THR A 1008 -24.74 54.70 -2.26
CA THR A 1008 -23.90 55.02 -3.44
C THR A 1008 -22.43 54.71 -3.21
N LYS A 1009 -21.91 54.85 -1.99
CA LYS A 1009 -20.56 54.38 -1.63
C LYS A 1009 -20.45 52.86 -1.75
N ARG A 1010 -21.40 52.11 -1.17
CA ARG A 1010 -21.48 50.64 -1.31
C ARG A 1010 -21.64 50.24 -2.78
N ALA A 1011 -22.49 50.91 -3.56
CA ALA A 1011 -22.62 50.64 -5.00
C ALA A 1011 -21.33 50.95 -5.80
N GLN A 1012 -20.53 51.95 -5.41
CA GLN A 1012 -19.22 52.21 -6.01
C GLN A 1012 -18.16 51.17 -5.60
N GLU A 1013 -18.18 50.72 -4.34
CA GLU A 1013 -17.32 49.65 -3.84
C GLU A 1013 -17.69 48.30 -4.49
N GLU A 1014 -18.97 47.98 -4.61
CA GLU A 1014 -19.51 46.84 -5.36
C GLU A 1014 -19.19 46.94 -6.85
N ALA A 1015 -19.27 48.11 -7.48
CA ALA A 1015 -18.86 48.30 -8.88
C ALA A 1015 -17.35 48.11 -9.09
N LYS A 1016 -16.52 48.60 -8.17
CA LYS A 1016 -15.07 48.33 -8.17
C LYS A 1016 -14.79 46.85 -7.96
N HIS A 1017 -15.43 46.21 -6.98
CA HIS A 1017 -15.32 44.77 -6.77
C HIS A 1017 -15.79 43.98 -7.98
N ALA A 1018 -16.88 44.37 -8.66
CA ALA A 1018 -17.36 43.74 -9.88
C ALA A 1018 -16.38 43.92 -11.07
N GLN A 1019 -15.71 45.07 -11.17
CA GLN A 1019 -14.63 45.27 -12.15
C GLN A 1019 -13.41 44.39 -11.83
N TYR A 1020 -12.96 44.34 -10.57
CA TYR A 1020 -11.88 43.44 -10.15
C TYR A 1020 -12.25 41.97 -10.36
N ASP A 1021 -13.48 41.56 -10.04
CA ASP A 1021 -13.99 40.22 -10.27
C ASP A 1021 -14.06 39.89 -11.76
N SER A 1022 -14.47 40.85 -12.61
CA SER A 1022 -14.51 40.68 -14.06
C SER A 1022 -13.11 40.54 -14.66
N ALA A 1023 -12.18 41.40 -14.26
CA ALA A 1023 -10.77 41.32 -14.64
C ALA A 1023 -10.12 40.00 -14.16
N TYR A 1024 -10.38 39.60 -12.91
CA TYR A 1024 -9.92 38.34 -12.34
C TYR A 1024 -10.55 37.12 -13.04
N LYS A 1025 -11.85 37.18 -13.40
CA LYS A 1025 -12.54 36.14 -14.20
C LYS A 1025 -11.97 36.06 -15.62
N GLN A 1026 -11.64 37.18 -16.27
CA GLN A 1026 -10.95 37.20 -17.58
C GLN A 1026 -9.54 36.64 -17.48
N MET A 1027 -8.72 37.10 -16.53
CA MET A 1027 -7.37 36.58 -16.29
C MET A 1027 -7.42 35.08 -16.00
N ARG A 1028 -8.32 34.63 -15.14
CA ARG A 1028 -8.50 33.20 -14.81
C ARG A 1028 -9.05 32.39 -15.98
N ARG A 1029 -9.81 32.98 -16.92
CA ARG A 1029 -10.15 32.36 -18.20
C ARG A 1029 -8.91 32.22 -19.09
N LYS A 1030 -8.13 33.28 -19.31
CA LYS A 1030 -6.86 33.23 -20.08
C LYS A 1030 -5.86 32.22 -19.51
N VAL A 1031 -5.66 32.21 -18.18
CA VAL A 1031 -4.79 31.22 -17.51
C VAL A 1031 -5.32 29.80 -17.68
N LYS A 1032 -6.64 29.57 -17.53
CA LYS A 1032 -7.23 28.24 -17.81
C LYS A 1032 -7.15 27.84 -19.27
N GLU A 1033 -7.28 28.76 -20.21
CA GLU A 1033 -7.09 28.49 -21.64
C GLU A 1033 -5.63 28.17 -21.95
N ASN A 1034 -4.66 28.90 -21.38
CA ASN A 1034 -3.24 28.61 -21.59
C ASN A 1034 -2.84 27.27 -20.94
N ILE A 1035 -3.31 26.98 -19.72
CA ILE A 1035 -3.14 25.65 -19.09
C ILE A 1035 -3.83 24.56 -19.91
N ALA A 1036 -5.02 24.80 -20.48
CA ALA A 1036 -5.69 23.83 -21.33
C ALA A 1036 -4.98 23.64 -22.68
N ARG A 1037 -4.42 24.70 -23.28
CA ARG A 1037 -3.60 24.62 -24.51
C ARG A 1037 -2.30 23.87 -24.24
N SER A 1038 -1.58 24.19 -23.16
CA SER A 1038 -0.36 23.49 -22.74
C SER A 1038 -0.65 22.02 -22.39
N ALA A 1039 -1.70 21.74 -21.62
CA ALA A 1039 -2.12 20.36 -21.35
C ALA A 1039 -2.55 19.62 -22.62
N LEU A 1040 -3.12 20.31 -23.62
CA LEU A 1040 -3.48 19.72 -24.91
C LEU A 1040 -2.26 19.47 -25.80
N THR A 1041 -1.24 20.34 -25.80
CA THR A 1041 0.02 20.10 -26.53
C THR A 1041 0.80 18.98 -25.88
N THR A 1042 1.00 19.01 -24.56
CA THR A 1042 1.64 17.91 -23.81
C THR A 1042 0.86 16.60 -23.94
N TRP A 1043 -0.48 16.64 -23.96
CA TRP A 1043 -1.28 15.43 -24.23
C TRP A 1043 -1.13 14.95 -25.67
N ARG A 1044 -1.04 15.84 -26.67
CA ARG A 1044 -0.77 15.46 -28.06
C ARG A 1044 0.63 14.87 -28.23
N GLU A 1045 1.65 15.47 -27.62
CA GLU A 1045 3.02 14.95 -27.59
C GLU A 1045 3.11 13.59 -26.88
N GLN A 1046 2.47 13.45 -25.71
CA GLN A 1046 2.38 12.17 -25.01
C GLN A 1046 1.58 11.14 -25.81
N THR A 1047 0.51 11.54 -26.50
CA THR A 1047 -0.28 10.62 -27.33
C THR A 1047 0.49 10.19 -28.58
N ALA A 1048 1.24 11.10 -29.21
CA ALA A 1048 2.14 10.77 -30.32
C ALA A 1048 3.30 9.87 -29.86
N ARG A 1049 3.87 10.12 -28.68
CA ARG A 1049 4.90 9.26 -28.07
C ARG A 1049 4.34 7.88 -27.66
N ILE A 1050 3.11 7.83 -27.16
CA ILE A 1050 2.41 6.57 -26.87
C ILE A 1050 2.09 5.83 -28.18
N GLN A 1051 1.63 6.50 -29.23
CA GLN A 1051 1.39 5.88 -30.54
C GLN A 1051 2.69 5.39 -31.19
N GLY A 1052 3.80 6.12 -31.02
CA GLY A 1052 5.13 5.65 -31.42
C GLY A 1052 5.59 4.43 -30.64
N LEU A 1053 5.40 4.42 -29.32
CA LEU A 1053 5.71 3.26 -28.46
C LEU A 1053 4.75 2.07 -28.69
N GLU A 1054 3.48 2.32 -29.01
CA GLU A 1054 2.51 1.29 -29.40
C GLU A 1054 2.91 0.71 -30.76
N LYS A 1055 3.28 1.52 -31.75
CA LYS A 1055 3.81 1.05 -33.04
C LYS A 1055 5.08 0.22 -32.84
N VAL A 1056 6.06 0.68 -32.06
CA VAL A 1056 7.27 -0.10 -31.74
C VAL A 1056 6.94 -1.38 -30.96
N ALA A 1057 5.96 -1.36 -30.05
CA ALA A 1057 5.53 -2.54 -29.31
C ALA A 1057 4.69 -3.53 -30.15
N ASP A 1058 4.01 -3.04 -31.18
CA ASP A 1058 3.26 -3.84 -32.16
C ASP A 1058 4.21 -4.42 -33.20
N ASP A 1059 5.21 -3.66 -33.68
CA ASP A 1059 6.32 -4.15 -34.51
C ASP A 1059 7.17 -5.18 -33.76
N PHE A 1060 7.47 -4.96 -32.47
CA PHE A 1060 8.15 -5.95 -31.63
C PHE A 1060 7.30 -7.19 -31.39
N ARG A 1061 5.97 -7.05 -31.20
CA ARG A 1061 5.07 -8.20 -31.12
C ARG A 1061 5.00 -8.96 -32.44
N ALA A 1062 4.83 -8.28 -33.58
CA ALA A 1062 4.84 -8.89 -34.90
C ALA A 1062 6.16 -9.63 -35.18
N ARG A 1063 7.32 -9.04 -34.84
CA ARG A 1063 8.63 -9.72 -34.92
C ARG A 1063 8.68 -10.95 -34.02
N LYS A 1064 8.25 -10.84 -32.77
CA LYS A 1064 8.26 -11.94 -31.78
C LYS A 1064 7.25 -13.05 -32.11
N ASP A 1065 6.12 -12.73 -32.70
CA ASP A 1065 5.10 -13.68 -33.13
C ASP A 1065 5.52 -14.37 -34.44
N ALA A 1066 6.18 -13.66 -35.36
CA ALA A 1066 6.83 -14.24 -36.53
C ALA A 1066 8.00 -15.17 -36.12
N GLU A 1067 8.82 -14.77 -35.14
CA GLU A 1067 9.89 -15.61 -34.61
C GLU A 1067 9.32 -16.82 -33.83
N GLY A 1068 8.25 -16.62 -33.05
CA GLY A 1068 7.51 -17.68 -32.40
C GLY A 1068 6.93 -18.68 -33.39
N ALA A 1069 6.35 -18.19 -34.49
CA ALA A 1069 5.86 -19.02 -35.59
C ALA A 1069 7.01 -19.78 -36.28
N ARG A 1070 8.17 -19.15 -36.53
CA ARG A 1070 9.37 -19.82 -37.06
C ARG A 1070 9.86 -20.92 -36.11
N ARG A 1071 10.02 -20.64 -34.81
CA ARG A 1071 10.44 -21.62 -33.79
C ARG A 1071 9.43 -22.77 -33.66
N LEU A 1072 8.13 -22.50 -33.79
CA LEU A 1072 7.07 -23.52 -33.71
C LEU A 1072 7.01 -24.37 -34.98
N ALA A 1073 7.20 -23.77 -36.16
CA ALA A 1073 7.37 -24.48 -37.43
C ALA A 1073 8.65 -25.34 -37.43
N GLN A 1074 9.77 -24.80 -36.97
CA GLN A 1074 11.03 -25.54 -36.84
C GLN A 1074 10.91 -26.71 -35.86
N ARG A 1075 10.26 -26.52 -34.70
CA ARG A 1075 9.93 -27.64 -33.80
C ARG A 1075 9.01 -28.67 -34.45
N ALA A 1076 8.01 -28.25 -35.22
CA ALA A 1076 7.14 -29.17 -35.94
C ALA A 1076 7.92 -29.98 -37.00
N ILE A 1077 8.81 -29.33 -37.76
CA ILE A 1077 9.69 -29.96 -38.75
C ILE A 1077 10.65 -30.93 -38.08
N VAL A 1078 11.33 -30.54 -36.99
CA VAL A 1078 12.24 -31.43 -36.23
C VAL A 1078 11.48 -32.61 -35.62
N THR A 1079 10.27 -32.38 -35.07
CA THR A 1079 9.43 -33.46 -34.53
C THR A 1079 8.98 -34.41 -35.64
N MET A 1080 8.60 -33.90 -36.80
CA MET A 1080 8.25 -34.73 -37.96
C MET A 1080 9.45 -35.49 -38.51
N TYR A 1081 10.61 -34.85 -38.62
CA TYR A 1081 11.86 -35.49 -39.07
C TYR A 1081 12.27 -36.62 -38.12
N ASN A 1082 12.32 -36.35 -36.81
CA ASN A 1082 12.60 -37.37 -35.80
C ASN A 1082 11.58 -38.51 -35.85
N ARG A 1083 10.29 -38.21 -36.07
CA ARG A 1083 9.24 -39.23 -36.20
C ARG A 1083 9.39 -40.08 -37.47
N THR A 1084 9.84 -39.48 -38.58
CA THR A 1084 10.15 -40.20 -39.82
C THR A 1084 11.42 -41.05 -39.69
N MET A 1085 12.40 -40.58 -38.92
CA MET A 1085 13.60 -41.36 -38.58
C MET A 1085 13.29 -42.52 -37.63
N GLU A 1086 12.46 -42.33 -36.60
CA GLU A 1086 11.91 -43.41 -35.76
C GLU A 1086 11.16 -44.45 -36.59
N LEU A 1087 10.32 -44.01 -37.54
CA LEU A 1087 9.60 -44.91 -38.44
C LEU A 1087 10.57 -45.70 -39.33
N ARG A 1088 11.54 -45.06 -39.97
CA ARG A 1088 12.59 -45.75 -40.76
C ARG A 1088 13.42 -46.72 -39.93
N GLN A 1089 13.73 -46.40 -38.67
CA GLN A 1089 14.44 -47.32 -37.78
C GLN A 1089 13.56 -48.51 -37.39
N MET A 1090 12.27 -48.32 -37.12
CA MET A 1090 11.34 -49.42 -36.89
C MET A 1090 11.11 -50.27 -38.15
N GLU A 1091 11.11 -49.66 -39.33
CA GLU A 1091 11.02 -50.32 -40.63
C GLU A 1091 12.27 -51.17 -40.90
N GLN A 1092 13.48 -50.61 -40.72
CA GLN A 1092 14.74 -51.37 -40.78
C GLN A 1092 14.81 -52.50 -39.73
N GLN A 1093 14.28 -52.30 -38.52
CA GLN A 1093 14.18 -53.36 -37.51
C GLN A 1093 13.15 -54.43 -37.90
N ALA A 1094 12.04 -54.04 -38.53
CA ALA A 1094 11.04 -54.96 -39.06
C ALA A 1094 11.61 -55.77 -40.24
N ASP A 1095 12.37 -55.15 -41.14
CA ASP A 1095 13.05 -55.80 -42.26
C ASP A 1095 14.16 -56.74 -41.79
N LEU A 1096 14.96 -56.33 -40.80
CA LEU A 1096 15.92 -57.21 -40.14
C LEU A 1096 15.22 -58.40 -39.46
N HIS A 1097 14.06 -58.18 -38.83
CA HIS A 1097 13.30 -59.26 -38.21
C HIS A 1097 12.63 -60.17 -39.25
N TYR A 1098 12.13 -59.59 -40.35
CA TYR A 1098 11.53 -60.29 -41.48
C TYR A 1098 12.58 -61.16 -42.17
N ASN A 1099 13.70 -60.59 -42.63
CA ASN A 1099 14.80 -61.34 -43.25
C ASN A 1099 15.33 -62.46 -42.34
N LYS A 1100 15.49 -62.21 -41.04
CA LYS A 1100 15.95 -63.22 -40.06
C LYS A 1100 14.93 -64.34 -39.80
N ASN A 1101 13.64 -64.08 -40.06
CA ASN A 1101 12.57 -65.09 -40.04
C ASN A 1101 12.35 -65.75 -41.42
N LEU A 1102 12.63 -65.04 -42.52
CA LEU A 1102 12.49 -65.50 -43.91
C LEU A 1102 13.58 -66.52 -44.23
N VAL A 1103 14.83 -66.21 -43.92
CA VAL A 1103 15.96 -67.17 -44.01
C VAL A 1103 15.67 -68.43 -43.19
N LYS A 1104 15.08 -68.28 -41.99
CA LYS A 1104 14.63 -69.41 -41.15
C LYS A 1104 13.42 -70.19 -41.66
N ARG A 1105 12.71 -69.72 -42.69
CA ARG A 1105 11.54 -70.39 -43.29
C ARG A 1105 11.85 -70.96 -44.68
N LEU A 1106 12.81 -70.39 -45.40
CA LEU A 1106 13.14 -70.78 -46.78
C LEU A 1106 14.07 -72.01 -46.88
N GLU A 1107 14.68 -72.47 -45.80
CA GLU A 1107 15.50 -73.70 -45.81
C GLU A 1107 14.68 -75.01 -45.95
N ILE A 1108 13.33 -74.98 -45.98
CA ILE A 1108 12.51 -76.20 -45.78
C ILE A 1108 11.50 -76.51 -46.92
N PHE A 1109 11.11 -75.56 -47.81
CA PHE A 1109 9.97 -75.82 -48.72
C PHE A 1109 10.16 -75.46 -50.20
N GLY A 1110 9.85 -76.44 -51.06
CA GLY A 1110 9.88 -76.35 -52.52
C GLY A 1110 8.70 -75.59 -53.17
N SER A 1111 8.68 -75.59 -54.50
CA SER A 1111 8.12 -74.58 -55.42
C SER A 1111 6.60 -74.24 -55.40
N ASN A 1112 5.83 -74.65 -54.39
CA ASN A 1112 4.37 -74.41 -54.33
C ASN A 1112 3.96 -73.20 -53.45
N TRP A 1113 4.90 -72.45 -52.88
CA TRP A 1113 4.61 -71.33 -51.96
C TRP A 1113 4.37 -69.96 -52.62
N LEU A 1114 4.61 -69.85 -53.93
CA LEU A 1114 4.60 -68.56 -54.65
C LEU A 1114 3.20 -67.91 -54.70
N GLN A 1115 2.16 -68.70 -54.94
CA GLN A 1115 0.76 -68.24 -55.03
C GLN A 1115 0.24 -67.61 -53.72
N PRO A 1116 0.36 -68.28 -52.54
CA PRO A 1116 -0.01 -67.66 -51.25
C PRO A 1116 0.80 -66.42 -50.90
N ALA A 1117 2.07 -66.35 -51.30
CA ALA A 1117 2.94 -65.21 -51.02
C ALA A 1117 2.52 -63.96 -51.82
N ILE A 1118 2.17 -64.11 -53.11
CA ILE A 1118 1.64 -63.02 -53.93
C ILE A 1118 0.35 -62.47 -53.32
N HIS A 1119 -0.58 -63.34 -52.92
CA HIS A 1119 -1.82 -62.91 -52.28
C HIS A 1119 -1.60 -62.18 -50.94
N TYR A 1120 -0.60 -62.59 -50.15
CA TYR A 1120 -0.22 -61.90 -48.92
C TYR A 1120 0.37 -60.51 -49.19
N VAL A 1121 1.19 -60.36 -50.24
CA VAL A 1121 1.75 -59.06 -50.66
C VAL A 1121 0.65 -58.13 -51.18
N GLU A 1122 -0.32 -58.63 -51.94
CA GLU A 1122 -1.49 -57.86 -52.37
C GLU A 1122 -2.33 -57.37 -51.17
N GLN A 1123 -2.64 -58.25 -50.20
CA GLN A 1123 -3.35 -57.82 -48.99
C GLN A 1123 -2.54 -56.82 -48.14
N GLN A 1124 -1.21 -56.93 -48.13
CA GLN A 1124 -0.34 -56.00 -47.41
C GLN A 1124 -0.30 -54.62 -48.10
N ASN A 1125 -0.19 -54.59 -49.44
CA ASN A 1125 -0.30 -53.36 -50.23
C ASN A 1125 -1.64 -52.64 -50.00
N VAL A 1126 -2.76 -53.39 -50.01
CA VAL A 1126 -4.10 -52.83 -49.71
C VAL A 1126 -4.19 -52.31 -48.27
N ALA A 1127 -3.57 -53.00 -47.30
CA ALA A 1127 -3.54 -52.55 -45.91
C ALA A 1127 -2.70 -51.28 -45.71
N ASP A 1128 -1.59 -51.15 -46.41
CA ASP A 1128 -0.71 -49.97 -46.34
C ASP A 1128 -1.28 -48.78 -47.14
N GLU A 1129 -1.98 -49.02 -48.25
CA GLU A 1129 -2.77 -47.99 -48.95
C GLU A 1129 -3.94 -47.48 -48.08
N TYR A 1130 -4.61 -48.39 -47.35
CA TYR A 1130 -5.63 -48.02 -46.36
C TYR A 1130 -5.04 -47.21 -45.19
N ARG A 1131 -3.82 -47.54 -44.73
CA ARG A 1131 -3.10 -46.76 -43.71
C ARG A 1131 -2.69 -45.39 -44.23
N ALA A 1132 -2.12 -45.29 -45.43
CA ALA A 1132 -1.77 -44.03 -46.06
C ALA A 1132 -3.00 -43.10 -46.18
N THR A 1133 -4.12 -43.65 -46.64
CA THR A 1133 -5.40 -42.94 -46.72
C THR A 1133 -5.91 -42.48 -45.34
N ARG A 1134 -5.78 -43.31 -44.30
CA ARG A 1134 -6.14 -42.93 -42.92
C ARG A 1134 -5.22 -41.87 -42.32
N VAL A 1135 -3.92 -41.94 -42.59
CA VAL A 1135 -2.93 -40.94 -42.13
C VAL A 1135 -3.18 -39.61 -42.83
N ALA A 1136 -3.43 -39.60 -44.14
CA ALA A 1136 -3.85 -38.42 -44.90
C ALA A 1136 -5.17 -37.84 -44.37
N GLY A 1137 -6.15 -38.68 -44.04
CA GLY A 1137 -7.39 -38.25 -43.40
C GLY A 1137 -7.17 -37.64 -42.01
N TYR A 1138 -6.24 -38.18 -41.21
CA TYR A 1138 -5.88 -37.64 -39.90
C TYR A 1138 -5.16 -36.29 -40.02
N THR A 1139 -4.16 -36.17 -40.89
CA THR A 1139 -3.44 -34.89 -41.11
C THR A 1139 -4.35 -33.81 -41.69
N LEU A 1140 -5.22 -34.14 -42.66
CA LEU A 1140 -6.25 -33.22 -43.15
C LEU A 1140 -7.22 -32.78 -42.04
N ASN A 1141 -7.61 -33.66 -41.11
CA ASN A 1141 -8.48 -33.30 -40.00
C ASN A 1141 -7.76 -32.42 -38.95
N VAL A 1142 -6.47 -32.66 -38.69
CA VAL A 1142 -5.63 -31.79 -37.86
C VAL A 1142 -5.48 -30.41 -38.50
N LEU A 1143 -5.15 -30.32 -39.79
CA LEU A 1143 -5.05 -29.07 -40.54
C LEU A 1143 -6.39 -28.32 -40.57
N ARG A 1144 -7.51 -29.02 -40.76
CA ARG A 1144 -8.86 -28.44 -40.71
C ARG A 1144 -9.20 -27.90 -39.32
N ASN A 1145 -8.80 -28.60 -38.24
CA ASN A 1145 -8.96 -28.11 -36.88
C ASN A 1145 -8.07 -26.90 -36.58
N TRP A 1146 -6.82 -26.89 -37.02
CA TRP A 1146 -5.92 -25.73 -36.90
C TRP A 1146 -6.45 -24.52 -37.65
N ARG A 1147 -6.91 -24.69 -38.89
CA ARG A 1147 -7.59 -23.64 -39.68
C ARG A 1147 -8.80 -23.09 -38.94
N ASN A 1148 -9.67 -23.96 -38.42
CA ASN A 1148 -10.86 -23.55 -37.66
C ASN A 1148 -10.50 -22.83 -36.35
N ASN A 1149 -9.39 -23.18 -35.71
CA ASN A 1149 -8.93 -22.54 -34.48
C ASN A 1149 -8.32 -21.16 -34.77
N ALA A 1150 -7.52 -21.02 -35.83
CA ALA A 1150 -7.02 -19.75 -36.32
C ALA A 1150 -8.16 -18.79 -36.71
N PHE A 1151 -9.18 -19.27 -37.44
CA PHE A 1151 -10.39 -18.50 -37.73
C PHE A 1151 -11.16 -18.09 -36.45
N ARG A 1152 -11.16 -18.91 -35.39
CA ARG A 1152 -11.76 -18.53 -34.10
C ARG A 1152 -10.96 -17.47 -33.37
N ILE A 1153 -9.63 -17.57 -33.36
CA ILE A 1153 -8.74 -16.59 -32.72
C ILE A 1153 -8.91 -15.23 -33.41
N ARG A 1154 -8.75 -15.20 -34.74
CA ARG A 1154 -8.97 -14.00 -35.56
C ARG A 1154 -10.36 -13.39 -35.34
N ARG A 1155 -11.42 -14.20 -35.25
CA ARG A 1155 -12.77 -13.69 -34.98
C ARG A 1155 -12.94 -13.14 -33.56
N MET A 1156 -12.25 -13.70 -32.56
CA MET A 1156 -12.24 -13.16 -31.19
C MET A 1156 -11.43 -11.86 -31.11
N GLU A 1157 -10.38 -11.70 -31.92
CA GLU A 1157 -9.63 -10.45 -32.09
C GLU A 1157 -10.51 -9.39 -32.78
N GLU A 1158 -11.15 -9.73 -33.91
CA GLU A 1158 -12.12 -8.85 -34.60
C GLU A 1158 -13.31 -8.45 -33.70
N ASP A 1159 -13.85 -9.37 -32.89
CA ASP A 1159 -14.88 -9.07 -31.89
C ASP A 1159 -14.35 -8.21 -30.73
N ALA A 1160 -13.09 -8.41 -30.28
CA ALA A 1160 -12.46 -7.60 -29.25
C ALA A 1160 -12.18 -6.17 -29.75
N ASP A 1161 -11.74 -6.01 -30.99
CA ASP A 1161 -11.54 -4.71 -31.63
C ASP A 1161 -12.87 -4.00 -31.91
N MET A 1162 -13.92 -4.72 -32.32
CA MET A 1162 -15.27 -4.14 -32.38
C MET A 1162 -15.79 -3.71 -31.01
N LEU A 1163 -15.49 -4.47 -29.94
CA LEU A 1163 -15.84 -4.08 -28.57
C LEU A 1163 -15.03 -2.87 -28.11
N ARG A 1164 -13.74 -2.79 -28.45
CA ARG A 1164 -12.85 -1.65 -28.19
C ARG A 1164 -13.34 -0.41 -28.93
N GLN A 1165 -13.60 -0.50 -30.24
CA GLN A 1165 -14.22 0.58 -31.03
C GLN A 1165 -15.60 0.99 -30.49
N ARG A 1166 -16.46 0.06 -30.05
CA ARG A 1166 -17.75 0.39 -29.42
C ARG A 1166 -17.60 1.05 -28.05
N HIS A 1167 -16.57 0.68 -27.30
CA HIS A 1167 -16.24 1.28 -26.01
C HIS A 1167 -15.68 2.69 -26.21
N ASP A 1168 -14.75 2.85 -27.15
CA ASP A 1168 -14.09 4.13 -27.44
C ASP A 1168 -15.02 5.10 -28.17
N ARG A 1169 -15.93 4.61 -29.04
CA ARG A 1169 -17.07 5.39 -29.56
C ARG A 1169 -18.04 5.80 -28.46
N ARG A 1170 -18.31 4.95 -27.45
CA ARG A 1170 -19.08 5.34 -26.26
C ARG A 1170 -18.34 6.35 -25.39
N ARG A 1171 -17.02 6.26 -25.27
CA ARG A 1171 -16.15 7.24 -24.60
C ARG A 1171 -16.18 8.57 -25.33
N ALA A 1172 -15.99 8.57 -26.64
CA ALA A 1172 -16.02 9.76 -27.50
C ALA A 1172 -17.39 10.43 -27.50
N LEU A 1173 -18.48 9.68 -27.64
CA LEU A 1173 -19.85 10.20 -27.49
C LEU A 1173 -20.15 10.66 -26.06
N GLY A 1174 -19.58 10.02 -25.04
CA GLY A 1174 -19.65 10.45 -23.66
C GLY A 1174 -18.86 11.74 -23.39
N PHE A 1175 -17.74 11.95 -24.07
CA PHE A 1175 -16.98 13.20 -24.05
C PHE A 1175 -17.70 14.30 -24.82
N LEU A 1176 -18.13 14.06 -26.07
CA LEU A 1176 -18.94 15.00 -26.86
C LEU A 1176 -20.25 15.36 -26.16
N GLY A 1177 -20.92 14.41 -25.51
CA GLY A 1177 -22.14 14.64 -24.72
C GLY A 1177 -21.91 15.33 -23.38
N LYS A 1178 -20.67 15.38 -22.88
CA LYS A 1178 -20.25 16.25 -21.76
C LYS A 1178 -19.81 17.63 -22.27
N TRP A 1179 -19.18 17.69 -23.43
CA TRP A 1179 -18.69 18.92 -24.08
C TRP A 1179 -19.86 19.77 -24.59
N ARG A 1180 -20.84 19.15 -25.26
CA ARG A 1180 -22.13 19.78 -25.65
C ARG A 1180 -23.03 20.14 -24.45
N ARG A 1181 -22.69 19.68 -23.23
CA ARG A 1181 -23.27 20.12 -21.95
C ARG A 1181 -22.40 21.15 -21.20
N ALA A 1182 -21.22 21.47 -21.72
CA ALA A 1182 -20.25 22.39 -21.13
C ALA A 1182 -19.98 23.63 -22.01
N VAL A 1183 -20.35 23.59 -23.28
CA VAL A 1183 -20.56 24.78 -24.13
C VAL A 1183 -21.93 25.35 -23.78
N PRO A 1184 -22.02 26.56 -23.19
CA PRO A 1184 -23.27 27.28 -23.09
C PRO A 1184 -23.69 27.75 -24.49
N ASP A 1185 -24.99 27.71 -24.78
CA ASP A 1185 -25.51 28.51 -25.89
C ASP A 1185 -25.19 29.99 -25.61
N LYS A 1186 -24.79 30.72 -26.65
CA LYS A 1186 -24.17 32.05 -26.47
C LYS A 1186 -25.17 33.18 -26.25
N ASP A 1187 -26.46 32.92 -26.45
CA ASP A 1187 -27.53 33.91 -26.43
C ASP A 1187 -28.50 33.66 -25.26
N GLU A 1188 -28.06 33.94 -24.04
CA GLU A 1188 -28.84 34.57 -22.94
C GLU A 1188 -27.99 34.60 -21.66
N VAL A 1189 -27.72 35.81 -21.16
CA VAL A 1189 -27.07 36.08 -19.87
C VAL A 1189 -28.03 36.95 -19.05
N ASP A 1190 -27.97 36.84 -17.73
CA ASP A 1190 -28.71 37.62 -16.73
C ASP A 1190 -30.23 37.36 -16.61
N SER A 1191 -30.61 36.36 -15.80
CA SER A 1191 -31.51 36.62 -14.65
C SER A 1191 -31.62 35.46 -13.63
N ARG A 1192 -31.28 35.80 -12.38
CA ARG A 1192 -31.69 35.19 -11.09
C ARG A 1192 -31.42 33.71 -10.83
N GLU A 1193 -30.42 33.51 -9.97
CA GLU A 1193 -30.43 32.48 -8.94
C GLU A 1193 -31.60 32.69 -7.95
N GLU A 1194 -32.27 31.60 -7.54
CA GLU A 1194 -32.35 31.22 -6.12
C GLU A 1194 -32.88 29.79 -5.94
N ARG A 1195 -32.21 29.01 -5.07
CA ARG A 1195 -32.65 27.75 -4.45
C ARG A 1195 -33.08 26.58 -5.35
N LEU A 1196 -32.11 25.76 -5.76
CA LEU A 1196 -31.88 24.43 -5.17
C LEU A 1196 -30.63 23.77 -5.77
N VAL A 1197 -29.80 23.14 -4.93
CA VAL A 1197 -28.49 22.60 -5.31
C VAL A 1197 -28.53 21.07 -5.46
N PRO A 1198 -28.25 20.53 -6.66
CA PRO A 1198 -27.65 19.21 -6.82
C PRO A 1198 -26.20 19.34 -7.30
N ALA A 1199 -25.27 18.78 -6.53
CA ALA A 1199 -23.83 18.95 -6.74
C ALA A 1199 -23.33 18.34 -8.06
N THR A 1200 -22.66 19.14 -8.89
CA THR A 1200 -21.86 18.62 -10.02
C THR A 1200 -20.48 18.14 -9.52
N PRO A 1201 -19.84 17.14 -10.17
CA PRO A 1201 -18.62 16.51 -9.65
C PRO A 1201 -17.39 17.43 -9.48
N ALA A 1202 -17.40 18.63 -10.05
CA ALA A 1202 -16.33 19.62 -9.87
C ALA A 1202 -16.36 20.29 -8.48
N ALA A 1203 -17.54 20.44 -7.86
CA ALA A 1203 -17.68 21.01 -6.53
C ALA A 1203 -17.00 20.15 -5.43
N ARG A 1204 -16.84 18.84 -5.67
CA ARG A 1204 -16.15 17.91 -4.75
C ARG A 1204 -14.61 17.98 -4.76
N ARG A 1205 -13.99 18.74 -5.67
CA ARG A 1205 -12.52 18.96 -5.62
C ARG A 1205 -12.13 20.34 -5.11
N SER A 1206 -13.03 21.32 -5.11
CA SER A 1206 -12.76 22.66 -4.59
C SER A 1206 -12.79 22.76 -3.06
N GLN A 1207 -13.52 21.87 -2.37
CA GLN A 1207 -13.53 21.78 -0.89
C GLN A 1207 -12.28 21.09 -0.29
N LEU A 1208 -11.29 20.73 -1.12
CA LEU A 1208 -10.00 20.16 -0.67
C LEU A 1208 -8.82 21.13 -0.80
N LEU A 1209 -9.07 22.41 -1.08
CA LEU A 1209 -8.04 23.47 -1.15
C LEU A 1209 -8.44 24.74 -0.38
N ALA A 1210 -9.17 24.57 0.73
CA ALA A 1210 -9.51 25.63 1.69
C ALA A 1210 -9.02 25.25 3.11
N ALA A 1211 -7.76 24.86 3.19
CA ALA A 1211 -6.97 24.69 4.43
C ALA A 1211 -5.47 24.84 4.10
N SER A 1212 -5.11 25.94 3.41
CA SER A 1212 -3.75 26.27 2.98
C SER A 1212 -3.68 27.71 2.44
N THR A 1213 -3.54 28.69 3.33
CA THR A 1213 -2.87 29.97 3.05
C THR A 1213 -1.35 29.71 3.07
N THR A 1214 -0.49 30.11 2.14
CA THR A 1214 -0.56 31.04 0.98
C THR A 1214 0.56 30.63 -0.01
N PRO A 1215 0.46 30.85 -1.33
CA PRO A 1215 1.56 30.50 -2.25
C PRO A 1215 2.62 31.60 -2.34
N ALA A 1216 3.89 31.25 -2.16
CA ALA A 1216 5.04 32.08 -2.53
C ALA A 1216 5.77 31.46 -3.73
N TYR A 1217 6.10 32.30 -4.72
CA TYR A 1217 6.94 31.94 -5.86
C TYR A 1217 8.38 31.66 -5.41
N THR A 1218 8.99 30.58 -5.88
CA THR A 1218 10.45 30.43 -5.92
C THR A 1218 10.92 30.56 -7.37
N PRO A 1219 11.75 31.55 -7.72
CA PRO A 1219 12.55 31.50 -8.94
C PRO A 1219 13.71 30.51 -8.77
N ALA A 1220 14.22 29.97 -9.87
CA ALA A 1220 15.33 29.02 -9.85
C ALA A 1220 16.66 29.73 -9.56
N PRO A 1221 17.53 29.15 -8.70
CA PRO A 1221 18.93 29.56 -8.62
C PRO A 1221 19.75 28.79 -9.67
N GLY A 1222 20.41 29.54 -10.55
CA GLY A 1222 21.42 29.00 -11.46
C GLY A 1222 22.79 28.88 -10.79
N LEU A 1223 23.67 28.13 -11.47
CA LEU A 1223 25.12 28.17 -11.27
C LEU A 1223 25.63 29.63 -11.22
N PHE A 1224 26.44 29.97 -10.22
CA PHE A 1224 27.78 30.56 -10.35
C PHE A 1224 28.47 30.56 -8.98
N GLY A 1225 29.77 30.28 -8.94
CA GLY A 1225 30.57 30.33 -7.72
C GLY A 1225 30.99 31.75 -7.36
N GLY A 1226 31.42 31.96 -6.10
CA GLY A 1226 31.79 33.29 -5.62
C GLY A 1226 32.41 33.28 -4.23
N GLY A 1227 33.58 32.65 -4.08
CA GLY A 1227 34.43 32.86 -2.91
C GLY A 1227 35.44 33.96 -3.19
N ARG A 1228 35.28 35.14 -2.58
CA ARG A 1228 36.42 36.04 -2.29
C ARG A 1228 36.11 37.05 -1.19
N VAL A 1229 37.10 37.22 -0.33
CA VAL A 1229 37.19 38.27 0.70
C VAL A 1229 37.41 39.64 0.04
N VAL A 1230 36.71 40.67 0.52
CA VAL A 1230 37.19 42.07 0.63
C VAL A 1230 36.60 42.67 1.92
N GLU A 1231 37.36 43.56 2.55
CA GLU A 1231 37.07 44.24 3.82
C GLU A 1231 36.06 45.41 3.69
N GLU A 1232 35.69 45.95 4.85
CA GLU A 1232 35.31 47.34 5.20
C GLU A 1232 34.93 48.35 4.10
N VAL A 1233 33.86 49.11 4.36
CA VAL A 1233 33.93 50.51 4.88
C VAL A 1233 32.50 51.00 5.19
N ASP A 1234 32.40 51.97 6.11
CA ASP A 1234 31.18 52.66 6.53
C ASP A 1234 30.42 53.38 5.39
N ASP A 1235 29.13 53.67 5.61
CA ASP A 1235 28.61 55.06 5.59
C ASP A 1235 27.12 55.11 6.00
N ASP A 1236 26.73 56.23 6.62
CA ASP A 1236 25.39 56.52 7.14
C ASP A 1236 24.37 56.93 6.05
N GLU A 1237 23.09 56.52 6.18
CA GLU A 1237 21.87 57.37 6.10
C GLU A 1237 20.57 56.62 6.50
#